data_AF-A0A1I5PUW7-F1
#
_entry.id   AF-A0A1I5PUW7-F1
#
_cell.length_a   1.000
_cell.length_b   1.000
_cell.length_c   1.000
_cell.angle_alpha   90.00
_cell.angle_beta   90.00
_cell.angle_gamma   90.00
#
_symmetry.space_group_name_H-M   'P 1'
#
loop_
_entity.id
_entity.type
_entity.pdbx_description
1 polymer ?
#
loop_
_entity_poly.entity_id
_entity_poly.type
_entity_poly.pdbx_seq_one_letter_code
_entity_poly.pdbx_strand_id
1 'polypeptide(L)'
;MTDKKTYLTWDDYLPIGLAVAIYITYLDISRDHLFLLMAPIVFFLLSGLKDNLRKAVVFLKRYWWFTAIMLMFSVYYKVINNNPDSLKFVASTFGTIFAGFMVAAGGRNFENAYKKMWVLLLAVIILGIIRMIFAGKSGYFVNSQAELEAVLILAAITFIFSEDIWQKIVGGLVSAVAAIKLLTGGALSITNALFIKDTITPFLSGRKREILFGRGLLVSRYHLPDNCDNTFSSMLYEFGALSFILYLAAFITAIVVIVRCKDKLAKKQAILVLIMMFGSMFYAMEHWTNVIYLIYTGIGILLGRIVFINKEKKTNSELLVWSDYLYMGLLFAVLMTIGGEESDGFYELIFFVIFFAMSGVKDNLNLLKRFAVEHLVFTTATVMSTTFFALLYKPEIASYRFALTVFFLVFGGYCIAQHGKECVETSMEKLWGVLLVLVSSAIIKYVFFDHFAYRMNMYFLNPIPDATAAIVLLMLSLFFIDKKVFKFAGSAIAIAGVVLTATRSALILVAAVFVAYAVISCRDRKLNAVNSIAAEKVSTKSFDRSKTKTIIAGAVLVILFIIGLIIFSLKTNMVAITNVTSRFTAMFEAFKQDPYLNYFGDIGFRYRIVAPVETIRLARSGSLLEILFGRGLKTTFNTIGVNTTILSQNEIAGPVENAFICLLADFGVFCFVFYLGIYIAAIRGFFCIKEKQTRFISVLLFIVMSATLFADLQYWANVSYFIWIFAGIWLGMVRYEKDEKLVWQPFIFSAIFAIILYKLPWFYTWIRTVVVSISGNIGGFASLITVFLLGVSILILIWSACGTIISLVTTKHTDDWSSIGLAVGIVLTVILIVFGNVQIRMAFDDITWQMEAEAVTIKAIQDEADGDIYCDTYPALYNTRFGDIKGTLFSGASLAAMQNITIITDINVEAQRLINEGFLYQPISQWSAVYTNDQGTIAALKSLGYTPMDYFPGSYEVSAEDIVEGTDIEVLPGQYTATFKLRNLSGDQSTEDRDLCTIEIISKDMVNMTETQMASAVITSSMFDENGELNYNFDFAGGGANYKFLVHVNEPGTVEIESVTFTRYSK
;
A
#
# COMPACT_ATOMS: atom_id res chain seq x y z
N MET A 1 44.49 -0.10 -6.70
CA MET A 1 43.36 -0.21 -7.65
C MET A 1 42.12 -0.41 -6.82
N THR A 2 41.26 0.59 -6.68
CA THR A 2 39.99 0.44 -5.97
C THR A 2 39.05 -0.34 -6.88
N ASP A 3 38.73 -1.58 -6.50
CA ASP A 3 37.75 -2.37 -7.22
C ASP A 3 36.45 -1.57 -7.31
N LYS A 4 35.97 -1.36 -8.53
CA LYS A 4 34.72 -0.65 -8.77
C LYS A 4 33.58 -1.52 -8.21
N LYS A 5 33.03 -1.14 -7.06
CA LYS A 5 31.73 -1.66 -6.58
C LYS A 5 30.71 -1.61 -7.73
N THR A 6 30.15 -2.78 -8.08
CA THR A 6 29.09 -2.98 -9.08
C THR A 6 27.78 -3.26 -8.34
N TYR A 7 26.75 -2.44 -8.57
CA TYR A 7 25.47 -2.51 -7.85
C TYR A 7 24.59 -3.69 -8.28
N LEU A 8 24.64 -4.01 -9.58
CA LEU A 8 24.11 -5.24 -10.16
C LEU A 8 25.19 -5.86 -11.00
N THR A 9 25.29 -7.18 -10.95
CA THR A 9 26.17 -7.94 -11.83
C THR A 9 25.34 -8.72 -12.84
N TRP A 10 25.91 -9.04 -14.00
CA TRP A 10 25.15 -9.71 -15.06
C TRP A 10 24.67 -11.12 -14.65
N ASP A 11 25.21 -11.74 -13.60
CA ASP A 11 24.66 -12.98 -13.03
C ASP A 11 23.31 -12.79 -12.33
N ASP A 12 22.97 -11.56 -11.91
CA ASP A 12 21.65 -11.24 -11.36
C ASP A 12 20.60 -11.06 -12.48
N TYR A 13 21.01 -10.95 -13.75
CA TYR A 13 20.12 -10.66 -14.87
C TYR A 13 19.12 -11.79 -15.12
N LEU A 14 19.54 -13.06 -15.01
CA LEU A 14 18.68 -14.21 -15.27
C LEU A 14 17.43 -14.25 -14.37
N PRO A 15 17.55 -14.22 -13.03
CA PRO A 15 16.38 -14.22 -12.16
C PRO A 15 15.55 -12.92 -12.27
N ILE A 16 16.20 -11.75 -12.37
CA ILE A 16 15.48 -10.46 -12.47
C ILE A 16 14.71 -10.36 -13.78
N GLY A 17 15.35 -10.70 -14.90
CA GLY A 17 14.74 -10.67 -16.22
C GLY A 17 13.61 -11.69 -16.34
N LEU A 18 13.75 -12.89 -15.76
CA LEU A 18 12.66 -13.87 -15.72
C LEU A 18 11.47 -13.35 -14.91
N ALA A 19 11.69 -12.76 -13.73
CA ALA A 19 10.62 -12.19 -12.92
C ALA A 19 9.90 -11.05 -13.66
N VAL A 20 10.65 -10.15 -14.32
CA VAL A 20 10.07 -9.10 -15.19
C VAL A 20 9.31 -9.71 -16.37
N ALA A 21 9.78 -10.83 -16.93
CA ALA A 21 9.10 -11.46 -18.05
C ALA A 21 7.79 -12.14 -17.63
N ILE A 22 7.78 -12.87 -16.51
CA ILE A 22 6.55 -13.45 -15.91
C ILE A 22 5.55 -12.33 -15.58
N TYR A 23 6.06 -11.23 -15.02
CA TYR A 23 5.27 -10.03 -14.73
C TYR A 23 4.52 -9.50 -15.96
N ILE A 24 5.26 -9.26 -17.06
CA ILE A 24 4.68 -8.72 -18.29
C ILE A 24 3.61 -9.67 -18.84
N THR A 25 3.84 -10.98 -18.75
CA THR A 25 2.87 -12.01 -19.16
C THR A 25 1.58 -11.93 -18.34
N TYR A 26 1.66 -11.76 -17.02
CA TYR A 26 0.48 -11.79 -16.16
C TYR A 26 -0.42 -10.55 -16.27
N LEU A 27 0.17 -9.36 -16.50
CA LEU A 27 -0.61 -8.14 -16.66
C LEU A 27 -1.36 -8.05 -18.01
N ASP A 28 -1.29 -9.10 -18.83
CA ASP A 28 -1.72 -9.09 -20.24
C ASP A 28 -1.09 -7.95 -21.07
N ILE A 29 0.00 -7.37 -20.55
CA ILE A 29 0.93 -6.48 -21.27
C ILE A 29 1.87 -7.33 -22.12
N SER A 30 1.61 -8.63 -22.27
CA SER A 30 2.37 -9.58 -23.09
C SER A 30 2.64 -9.07 -24.51
N ARG A 31 1.73 -8.22 -25.04
CA ARG A 31 1.81 -7.55 -26.35
C ARG A 31 2.84 -6.41 -26.40
N ASP A 32 3.19 -5.84 -25.27
CA ASP A 32 4.11 -4.71 -25.13
C ASP A 32 5.51 -5.19 -24.70
N HIS A 33 6.17 -5.88 -25.63
CA HIS A 33 7.51 -6.45 -25.41
C HIS A 33 8.56 -5.42 -24.97
N LEU A 34 8.34 -4.11 -25.17
CA LEU A 34 9.26 -3.03 -24.80
C LEU A 34 9.74 -3.11 -23.34
N PHE A 35 8.92 -3.62 -22.42
CA PHE A 35 9.33 -3.79 -21.01
C PHE A 35 10.44 -4.82 -20.82
N LEU A 36 10.54 -5.83 -21.69
CA LEU A 36 11.69 -6.75 -21.70
C LEU A 36 13.01 -6.07 -22.06
N LEU A 37 12.97 -4.95 -22.78
CA LEU A 37 14.16 -4.19 -23.16
C LEU A 37 14.69 -3.32 -22.00
N MET A 38 13.81 -2.96 -21.06
CA MET A 38 14.18 -2.11 -19.92
C MET A 38 15.20 -2.79 -18.99
N ALA A 39 15.01 -4.07 -18.67
CA ALA A 39 15.95 -4.81 -17.83
C ALA A 39 17.38 -4.83 -18.44
N PRO A 40 17.60 -5.24 -19.71
CA PRO A 40 18.88 -5.11 -20.40
C PRO A 40 19.51 -3.72 -20.30
N ILE A 41 18.74 -2.65 -20.55
CA ILE A 41 19.23 -1.27 -20.53
C ILE A 41 19.72 -0.90 -19.14
N VAL A 42 18.92 -1.17 -18.10
CA VAL A 42 19.30 -0.83 -16.72
C VAL A 42 20.52 -1.63 -16.28
N PHE A 43 20.59 -2.93 -16.57
CA PHE A 43 21.77 -3.74 -16.28
C PHE A 43 23.01 -3.22 -17.01
N PHE A 44 22.87 -2.80 -18.27
CA PHE A 44 23.96 -2.20 -19.04
C PHE A 44 24.51 -0.92 -18.40
N LEU A 45 23.64 -0.11 -17.81
CA LEU A 45 24.04 1.12 -17.10
C LEU A 45 24.68 0.82 -15.74
N LEU A 46 24.13 -0.13 -14.98
CA LEU A 46 24.51 -0.39 -13.57
C LEU A 46 25.69 -1.34 -13.37
N SER A 47 25.90 -2.31 -14.27
CA SER A 47 26.98 -3.31 -14.15
C SER A 47 28.35 -2.82 -14.66
N GLY A 48 28.46 -1.53 -14.98
CA GLY A 48 29.71 -0.87 -15.35
C GLY A 48 29.77 -0.46 -16.82
N LEU A 49 29.18 0.69 -17.14
CA LEU A 49 29.04 1.24 -18.51
C LEU A 49 30.30 1.13 -19.38
N LYS A 50 31.49 1.45 -18.86
CA LYS A 50 32.74 1.40 -19.65
C LYS A 50 33.11 -0.03 -20.07
N ASP A 51 32.95 -1.00 -19.17
CA ASP A 51 33.24 -2.40 -19.48
C ASP A 51 32.16 -2.97 -20.41
N ASN A 52 30.91 -2.59 -20.14
CA ASN A 52 29.77 -2.97 -20.96
C ASN A 52 29.86 -2.43 -22.39
N LEU A 53 30.28 -1.18 -22.59
CA LEU A 53 30.53 -0.61 -23.93
C LEU A 53 31.63 -1.36 -24.67
N ARG A 54 32.71 -1.76 -23.99
CA ARG A 54 33.76 -2.57 -24.62
C ARG A 54 33.22 -3.92 -25.07
N LYS A 55 32.44 -4.60 -24.22
CA LYS A 55 31.80 -5.88 -24.55
C LYS A 55 30.73 -5.72 -25.63
N ALA A 56 30.00 -4.60 -25.66
CA ALA A 56 29.05 -4.26 -26.71
C ALA A 56 29.76 -4.10 -28.07
N VAL A 57 30.90 -3.42 -28.11
CA VAL A 57 31.71 -3.31 -29.33
C VAL A 57 32.18 -4.70 -29.79
N VAL A 58 32.55 -5.59 -28.87
CA VAL A 58 32.90 -6.98 -29.22
C VAL A 58 31.69 -7.71 -29.81
N PHE A 59 30.50 -7.59 -29.19
CA PHE A 59 29.25 -8.16 -29.71
C PHE A 59 28.94 -7.64 -31.12
N LEU A 60 28.91 -6.31 -31.30
CA LEU A 60 28.62 -5.66 -32.57
C LEU A 60 29.63 -6.03 -33.66
N LYS A 61 30.92 -6.10 -33.33
CA LYS A 61 31.95 -6.49 -34.30
C LYS A 61 31.85 -7.97 -34.69
N ARG A 62 31.58 -8.85 -33.73
CA ARG A 62 31.52 -10.30 -33.97
C ARG A 62 30.22 -10.75 -34.63
N TYR A 63 29.11 -10.11 -34.27
CA TYR A 63 27.74 -10.43 -34.71
C TYR A 63 27.11 -9.24 -35.46
N TRP A 64 27.90 -8.55 -36.28
CA TRP A 64 27.45 -7.40 -37.07
C TRP A 64 26.29 -7.77 -38.01
N TRP A 65 26.32 -8.97 -38.57
CA TRP A 65 25.29 -9.49 -39.46
C TRP A 65 23.93 -9.62 -38.75
N PHE A 66 23.93 -10.07 -37.49
CA PHE A 66 22.71 -10.17 -36.67
C PHE A 66 22.15 -8.77 -36.40
N THR A 67 23.03 -7.83 -36.05
CA THR A 67 22.65 -6.43 -35.80
C THR A 67 22.04 -5.79 -37.06
N ALA A 68 22.64 -6.04 -38.23
CA ALA A 68 22.13 -5.54 -39.50
C ALA A 68 20.74 -6.13 -39.81
N ILE A 69 20.51 -7.43 -39.56
CA ILE A 69 19.20 -8.06 -39.75
C ILE A 69 18.15 -7.45 -38.82
N MET A 70 18.46 -7.28 -37.53
CA MET A 70 17.53 -6.66 -36.58
C MET A 70 17.20 -5.19 -36.94
N LEU A 71 18.17 -4.45 -37.48
CA LEU A 71 17.96 -3.10 -38.03
C LEU A 71 17.02 -3.14 -39.25
N MET A 72 17.23 -4.09 -40.17
CA MET A 72 16.35 -4.26 -41.34
C MET A 72 14.91 -4.58 -40.91
N PHE A 73 14.71 -5.50 -39.96
CA PHE A 73 13.40 -5.77 -39.38
C PHE A 73 12.78 -4.52 -38.75
N SER A 74 13.57 -3.75 -38.01
CA SER A 74 13.11 -2.52 -37.36
C SER A 74 12.65 -1.48 -38.39
N VAL A 75 13.41 -1.28 -39.47
CA VAL A 75 13.04 -0.38 -40.58
C VAL A 75 11.80 -0.91 -41.30
N TYR A 76 11.73 -2.21 -41.58
CA TYR A 76 10.58 -2.83 -42.22
C TYR A 76 9.29 -2.63 -41.41
N TYR A 77 9.28 -2.97 -40.12
CA TYR A 77 8.08 -2.85 -39.30
C TYR A 77 7.71 -1.40 -38.99
N LYS A 78 8.69 -0.49 -38.91
CA LYS A 78 8.41 0.93 -38.67
C LYS A 78 7.93 1.67 -39.92
N VAL A 79 8.59 1.46 -41.06
CA VAL A 79 8.40 2.27 -42.27
C VAL A 79 7.46 1.61 -43.27
N ILE A 80 7.53 0.29 -43.42
CA ILE A 80 6.80 -0.44 -44.47
C ILE A 80 5.52 -1.06 -43.93
N ASN A 81 5.60 -1.82 -42.82
CA ASN A 81 4.44 -2.51 -42.24
C ASN A 81 3.63 -1.63 -41.28
N ASN A 82 4.24 -0.56 -40.74
CA ASN A 82 3.68 0.32 -39.72
C ASN A 82 3.05 -0.43 -38.53
N ASN A 83 3.68 -1.51 -38.08
CA ASN A 83 3.23 -2.32 -36.95
C ASN A 83 4.17 -2.08 -35.76
N PRO A 84 3.77 -1.24 -34.77
CA PRO A 84 4.62 -0.88 -33.64
C PRO A 84 4.92 -2.06 -32.71
N ASP A 85 4.03 -3.04 -32.59
CA ASP A 85 4.21 -4.18 -31.67
C ASP A 85 5.27 -5.15 -32.20
N SER A 86 5.30 -5.35 -33.52
CA SER A 86 6.37 -6.11 -34.19
C SER A 86 7.73 -5.44 -34.02
N LEU A 87 7.78 -4.11 -34.08
CA LEU A 87 9.01 -3.35 -33.81
C LEU A 87 9.48 -3.52 -32.35
N LYS A 88 8.54 -3.42 -31.39
CA LYS A 88 8.84 -3.65 -29.96
C LYS A 88 9.36 -5.06 -29.73
N PHE A 89 8.76 -6.07 -30.37
CA PHE A 89 9.23 -7.46 -30.31
C PHE A 89 10.67 -7.60 -30.82
N VAL A 90 10.95 -7.10 -32.02
CA VAL A 90 12.31 -7.13 -32.62
C VAL A 90 13.33 -6.45 -31.71
N ALA A 91 13.03 -5.27 -31.20
CA ALA A 91 13.92 -4.55 -30.28
C ALA A 91 14.20 -5.36 -29.00
N SER A 92 13.17 -6.01 -28.46
CA SER A 92 13.25 -6.80 -27.22
C SER A 92 14.01 -8.10 -27.41
N THR A 93 13.83 -8.78 -28.54
CA THR A 93 14.62 -9.96 -28.95
C THR A 93 16.10 -9.61 -29.09
N PHE A 94 16.42 -8.48 -29.72
CA PHE A 94 17.80 -8.00 -29.79
C PHE A 94 18.37 -7.71 -28.38
N GLY A 95 17.60 -7.01 -27.55
CA GLY A 95 17.99 -6.65 -26.19
C GLY A 95 18.24 -7.85 -25.28
N THR A 96 17.39 -8.88 -25.34
CA THR A 96 17.50 -10.11 -24.54
C THR A 96 18.66 -10.99 -25.01
N ILE A 97 18.85 -11.19 -26.31
CA ILE A 97 20.03 -11.89 -26.85
C ILE A 97 21.31 -11.15 -26.47
N PHE A 98 21.32 -9.82 -26.60
CA PHE A 98 22.45 -9.00 -26.20
C PHE A 98 22.75 -9.12 -24.71
N ALA A 99 21.72 -9.07 -23.86
CA ALA A 99 21.88 -9.25 -22.42
C ALA A 99 22.44 -10.64 -22.09
N GLY A 100 21.93 -11.71 -22.71
CA GLY A 100 22.48 -13.06 -22.57
C GLY A 100 23.97 -13.13 -22.95
N PHE A 101 24.36 -12.47 -24.05
CA PHE A 101 25.77 -12.34 -24.42
C PHE A 101 26.59 -11.65 -23.33
N MET A 102 26.04 -10.60 -22.73
CA MET A 102 26.68 -9.86 -21.64
C MET A 102 26.84 -10.70 -20.37
N VAL A 103 25.88 -11.57 -20.04
CA VAL A 103 25.99 -12.56 -18.94
C VAL A 103 27.21 -13.45 -19.15
N ALA A 104 27.39 -14.02 -20.35
CA ALA A 104 28.55 -14.85 -20.65
C ALA A 104 29.87 -14.03 -20.69
N ALA A 105 29.82 -12.81 -21.22
CA ALA A 105 30.98 -11.90 -21.27
C ALA A 105 31.42 -11.40 -19.88
N GLY A 106 30.53 -11.46 -18.87
CA GLY A 106 30.80 -11.12 -17.48
C GLY A 106 31.96 -11.90 -16.87
N GLY A 107 32.21 -13.13 -17.35
CA GLY A 107 33.43 -13.91 -17.09
C GLY A 107 33.67 -14.35 -15.63
N ARG A 108 32.73 -14.14 -14.69
CA ARG A 108 32.98 -14.38 -13.25
C ARG A 108 32.28 -15.58 -12.61
N ASN A 109 31.20 -16.11 -13.18
CA ASN A 109 30.59 -17.43 -12.87
C ASN A 109 29.15 -17.39 -13.40
N PHE A 110 28.94 -17.56 -14.70
CA PHE A 110 27.55 -17.67 -15.20
C PHE A 110 26.86 -18.94 -14.69
N GLU A 111 27.60 -19.94 -14.18
CA GLU A 111 27.03 -21.04 -13.39
C GLU A 111 26.25 -20.52 -12.18
N ASN A 112 26.72 -19.43 -11.54
CA ASN A 112 25.98 -18.76 -10.48
C ASN A 112 24.66 -18.17 -10.99
N ALA A 113 24.68 -17.56 -12.18
CA ALA A 113 23.48 -17.04 -12.82
C ALA A 113 22.44 -18.15 -13.06
N TYR A 114 22.87 -19.32 -13.55
CA TYR A 114 22.00 -20.49 -13.72
C TYR A 114 21.52 -21.06 -12.40
N LYS A 115 22.34 -21.09 -11.34
CA LYS A 115 21.94 -21.50 -9.99
C LYS A 115 20.87 -20.57 -9.40
N LYS A 116 21.05 -19.25 -9.52
CA LYS A 116 20.05 -18.26 -9.10
C LYS A 116 18.74 -18.43 -9.88
N MET A 117 18.82 -18.62 -11.20
CA MET A 117 17.66 -18.91 -12.04
C MET A 117 17.00 -20.23 -11.66
N TRP A 118 17.77 -21.26 -11.33
CA TRP A 118 17.28 -22.55 -10.86
C TRP A 118 16.50 -22.42 -9.56
N VAL A 119 17.00 -21.66 -8.58
CA VAL A 119 16.28 -21.41 -7.30
C VAL A 119 14.95 -20.73 -7.55
N LEU A 120 14.92 -19.68 -8.40
CA LEU A 120 13.69 -18.98 -8.73
C LEU A 120 12.70 -19.88 -9.50
N LEU A 121 13.17 -20.61 -10.53
CA LEU A 121 12.33 -21.53 -11.30
C LEU A 121 11.77 -22.66 -10.43
N LEU A 122 12.60 -23.24 -9.56
CA LEU A 122 12.18 -24.28 -8.63
C LEU A 122 11.06 -23.77 -7.73
N ALA A 123 11.22 -22.57 -7.16
CA ALA A 123 10.21 -21.96 -6.33
C ALA A 123 8.91 -21.75 -7.13
N VAL A 124 8.97 -21.09 -8.29
CA VAL A 124 7.79 -20.81 -9.13
C VAL A 124 7.09 -22.09 -9.60
N ILE A 125 7.81 -23.16 -9.90
CA ILE A 125 7.22 -24.45 -10.30
C ILE A 125 6.57 -25.15 -9.11
N ILE A 126 7.19 -25.13 -7.92
CA ILE A 126 6.55 -25.66 -6.71
C ILE A 126 5.25 -24.90 -6.43
N LEU A 127 5.25 -23.57 -6.59
CA LEU A 127 4.03 -22.78 -6.51
C LEU A 127 2.98 -23.23 -7.52
N GLY A 128 3.38 -23.42 -8.78
CA GLY A 128 2.51 -23.93 -9.84
C GLY A 128 1.89 -25.28 -9.49
N ILE A 129 2.68 -26.21 -8.95
CA ILE A 129 2.20 -27.52 -8.47
C ILE A 129 1.16 -27.35 -7.36
N ILE A 130 1.45 -26.54 -6.35
CA ILE A 130 0.55 -26.30 -5.21
C ILE A 130 -0.77 -25.71 -5.74
N ARG A 131 -0.71 -24.69 -6.60
CA ARG A 131 -1.88 -24.06 -7.20
C ARG A 131 -2.69 -25.03 -8.05
N MET A 132 -2.03 -25.87 -8.85
CA MET A 132 -2.69 -26.91 -9.64
C MET A 132 -3.39 -27.96 -8.76
N ILE A 133 -2.79 -28.31 -7.62
CA ILE A 133 -3.36 -29.31 -6.70
C ILE A 133 -4.53 -28.74 -5.91
N PHE A 134 -4.39 -27.53 -5.33
CA PHE A 134 -5.38 -26.98 -4.40
C PHE A 134 -6.44 -26.11 -5.07
N ALA A 135 -6.10 -25.39 -6.15
CA ALA A 135 -7.03 -24.46 -6.81
C ALA A 135 -7.53 -24.96 -8.18
N GLY A 136 -6.96 -26.04 -8.72
CA GLY A 136 -7.32 -26.57 -10.05
C GLY A 136 -7.01 -25.61 -11.21
N LYS A 137 -6.18 -24.58 -10.98
CA LYS A 137 -5.78 -23.57 -11.98
C LYS A 137 -4.34 -23.83 -12.45
N SER A 138 -4.01 -23.38 -13.66
CA SER A 138 -2.63 -23.32 -14.14
C SER A 138 -1.78 -22.39 -13.26
N GLY A 139 -0.48 -22.65 -13.21
CA GLY A 139 0.47 -21.88 -12.39
C GLY A 139 0.81 -20.52 -13.00
N TYR A 140 1.97 -19.98 -12.61
CA TYR A 140 2.36 -18.58 -12.85
C TYR A 140 2.80 -18.27 -14.28
N PHE A 141 2.86 -19.29 -15.15
CA PHE A 141 3.12 -19.13 -16.57
C PHE A 141 1.83 -18.90 -17.39
N VAL A 142 0.68 -18.69 -16.73
CA VAL A 142 -0.65 -18.40 -17.28
C VAL A 142 -1.30 -19.58 -18.02
N ASN A 143 -0.55 -20.31 -18.85
CA ASN A 143 -1.03 -21.51 -19.54
C ASN A 143 -0.08 -22.71 -19.34
N SER A 144 -0.69 -23.89 -19.20
CA SER A 144 -0.05 -25.18 -18.95
C SER A 144 1.11 -25.52 -19.92
N GLN A 145 1.06 -25.03 -21.16
CA GLN A 145 2.07 -25.25 -22.18
C GLN A 145 3.43 -24.61 -21.84
N ALA A 146 3.48 -23.31 -21.56
CA ALA A 146 4.72 -22.68 -21.12
C ALA A 146 5.16 -23.13 -19.73
N GLU A 147 4.20 -23.52 -18.88
CA GLU A 147 4.55 -24.10 -17.59
C GLU A 147 5.31 -25.42 -17.79
N LEU A 148 4.89 -26.27 -18.74
CA LEU A 148 5.59 -27.48 -19.09
C LEU A 148 6.98 -27.18 -19.66
N GLU A 149 7.11 -26.14 -20.49
CA GLU A 149 8.42 -25.71 -20.99
C GLU A 149 9.34 -25.21 -19.86
N ALA A 150 8.84 -24.40 -18.93
CA ALA A 150 9.59 -23.97 -17.76
C ALA A 150 10.04 -25.16 -16.89
N VAL A 151 9.18 -26.18 -16.76
CA VAL A 151 9.49 -27.45 -16.06
C VAL A 151 10.61 -28.23 -16.75
N LEU A 152 10.59 -28.30 -18.09
CA LEU A 152 11.66 -28.91 -18.89
C LEU A 152 12.98 -28.14 -18.75
N ILE A 153 12.91 -26.81 -18.71
CA ILE A 153 14.08 -25.94 -18.49
C ILE A 153 14.65 -26.16 -17.09
N LEU A 154 13.81 -26.23 -16.05
CA LEU A 154 14.23 -26.57 -14.70
C LEU A 154 14.91 -27.95 -14.66
N ALA A 155 14.33 -28.96 -15.29
CA ALA A 155 14.90 -30.30 -15.35
C ALA A 155 16.28 -30.29 -16.04
N ALA A 156 16.36 -29.60 -17.18
CA ALA A 156 17.61 -29.45 -17.91
C ALA A 156 18.68 -28.77 -17.06
N ILE A 157 18.37 -27.64 -16.40
CA ILE A 157 19.33 -26.95 -15.53
C ILE A 157 19.77 -27.85 -14.38
N THR A 158 18.81 -28.55 -13.77
CA THR A 158 19.05 -29.50 -12.68
C THR A 158 20.07 -30.57 -13.07
N PHE A 159 19.84 -31.30 -14.17
CA PHE A 159 20.72 -32.42 -14.54
C PHE A 159 22.03 -31.98 -15.18
N ILE A 160 22.03 -30.84 -15.89
CA ILE A 160 23.19 -30.38 -16.66
C ILE A 160 24.15 -29.57 -15.79
N PHE A 161 23.64 -28.64 -14.96
CA PHE A 161 24.46 -27.65 -14.25
C PHE A 161 24.63 -27.92 -12.76
N SER A 162 23.75 -28.70 -12.12
CA SER A 162 23.96 -29.07 -10.72
C SER A 162 25.05 -30.13 -10.59
N GLU A 163 25.98 -29.91 -9.65
CA GLU A 163 26.96 -30.93 -9.24
C GLU A 163 26.48 -31.69 -7.99
N ASP A 164 25.61 -31.07 -7.18
CA ASP A 164 25.07 -31.64 -5.95
C ASP A 164 24.00 -32.70 -6.25
N ILE A 165 24.18 -33.90 -5.68
CA ILE A 165 23.24 -35.01 -5.85
C ILE A 165 21.85 -34.68 -5.28
N TRP A 166 21.77 -33.93 -4.18
CA TRP A 166 20.49 -33.57 -3.56
C TRP A 166 19.70 -32.61 -4.44
N GLN A 167 20.36 -31.63 -5.04
CA GLN A 167 19.72 -30.72 -5.98
C GLN A 167 19.20 -31.48 -7.22
N LYS A 168 19.94 -32.49 -7.70
CA LYS A 168 19.48 -33.36 -8.79
C LYS A 168 18.23 -34.15 -8.41
N ILE A 169 18.21 -34.73 -7.22
CA ILE A 169 17.05 -35.50 -6.73
C ILE A 169 15.85 -34.58 -6.56
N VAL A 170 16.00 -33.46 -5.85
CA VAL A 170 14.90 -32.53 -5.57
C VAL A 170 14.37 -31.88 -6.85
N GLY A 171 15.25 -31.29 -7.66
CA GLY A 171 14.83 -30.67 -8.92
C GLY A 171 14.25 -31.67 -9.90
N GLY A 172 14.83 -32.88 -9.99
CA GLY A 172 14.31 -33.96 -10.83
C GLY A 172 12.93 -34.45 -10.40
N LEU A 173 12.71 -34.63 -9.10
CA LEU A 173 11.41 -35.04 -8.55
C LEU A 173 10.34 -33.97 -8.79
N VAL A 174 10.64 -32.70 -8.47
CA VAL A 174 9.71 -31.58 -8.69
C VAL A 174 9.35 -31.45 -10.17
N SER A 175 10.34 -31.50 -11.06
CA SER A 175 10.10 -31.45 -12.50
C SER A 175 9.28 -32.65 -12.99
N ALA A 176 9.53 -33.86 -12.49
CA ALA A 176 8.77 -35.05 -12.89
C ALA A 176 7.30 -34.96 -12.45
N VAL A 177 7.04 -34.57 -11.20
CA VAL A 177 5.67 -34.40 -10.68
C VAL A 177 4.91 -33.33 -11.46
N ALA A 178 5.53 -32.16 -11.68
CA ALA A 178 4.93 -31.09 -12.47
C ALA A 178 4.65 -31.53 -13.91
N ALA A 179 5.63 -32.16 -14.57
CA ALA A 179 5.49 -32.61 -15.95
C ALA A 179 4.37 -33.64 -16.11
N ILE A 180 4.29 -34.64 -15.21
CA ILE A 180 3.20 -35.62 -15.22
C ILE A 180 1.86 -34.91 -15.10
N LYS A 181 1.70 -34.01 -14.14
CA LYS A 181 0.44 -33.28 -13.93
C LYS A 181 0.05 -32.45 -15.15
N LEU A 182 0.99 -31.70 -15.71
CA LEU A 182 0.76 -30.86 -16.90
C LEU A 182 0.43 -31.71 -18.15
N LEU A 183 1.17 -32.79 -18.38
CA LEU A 183 0.90 -33.72 -19.48
C LEU A 183 -0.48 -34.37 -19.35
N THR A 184 -0.87 -34.81 -18.15
CA THR A 184 -2.22 -35.34 -17.92
C THR A 184 -3.32 -34.29 -18.11
N GLY A 185 -2.99 -32.99 -17.94
CA GLY A 185 -3.87 -31.86 -18.22
C GLY A 185 -3.89 -31.44 -19.69
N GLY A 186 -3.23 -32.16 -20.60
CA GLY A 186 -3.20 -31.84 -22.02
C GLY A 186 -2.20 -30.73 -22.41
N ALA A 187 -1.22 -30.44 -21.56
CA ALA A 187 -0.23 -29.40 -21.84
C ALA A 187 0.62 -29.68 -23.08
N LEU A 188 0.73 -30.93 -23.56
CA LEU A 188 1.45 -31.25 -24.79
C LEU A 188 0.46 -31.57 -25.92
N SER A 189 0.45 -30.73 -26.96
CA SER A 189 -0.34 -30.92 -28.17
C SER A 189 0.60 -31.34 -29.31
N ILE A 190 0.58 -32.62 -29.71
CA ILE A 190 1.33 -33.09 -30.89
C ILE A 190 0.79 -32.42 -32.17
N THR A 191 -0.51 -32.17 -32.19
CA THR A 191 -1.18 -31.38 -33.24
C THR A 191 -0.51 -30.03 -33.46
N ASN A 192 -0.01 -29.38 -32.40
CA ASN A 192 0.66 -28.10 -32.53
C ASN A 192 1.92 -28.18 -33.39
N ALA A 193 2.74 -29.21 -33.22
CA ALA A 193 3.97 -29.39 -33.99
C ALA A 193 3.70 -29.67 -35.48
N LEU A 194 2.52 -30.21 -35.82
CA LEU A 194 2.13 -30.52 -37.20
C LEU A 194 1.58 -29.32 -37.97
N PHE A 195 1.17 -28.23 -37.27
CA PHE A 195 0.60 -27.02 -37.91
C PHE A 195 1.56 -26.25 -38.81
N ILE A 196 2.87 -26.54 -38.77
CA ILE A 196 3.80 -25.94 -39.72
C ILE A 196 3.36 -26.21 -41.16
N LYS A 197 2.77 -27.38 -41.44
CA LYS A 197 2.23 -27.75 -42.75
C LYS A 197 1.13 -26.78 -43.19
N ASP A 198 0.23 -26.45 -42.27
CA ASP A 198 -0.92 -25.58 -42.52
C ASP A 198 -0.51 -24.10 -42.58
N THR A 199 0.66 -23.77 -42.04
CA THR A 199 1.24 -22.41 -42.10
C THR A 199 2.01 -22.15 -43.39
N ILE A 200 2.64 -23.19 -43.98
CA ILE A 200 3.49 -23.05 -45.18
C ILE A 200 2.70 -22.53 -46.38
N THR A 201 1.50 -23.07 -46.67
CA THR A 201 0.73 -22.64 -47.83
C THR A 201 0.28 -21.16 -47.72
N PRO A 202 -0.32 -20.72 -46.60
CA PRO A 202 -0.58 -19.31 -46.33
C PRO A 202 0.67 -18.43 -46.30
N PHE A 203 1.82 -18.95 -45.88
CA PHE A 203 3.08 -18.22 -45.91
C PHE A 203 3.56 -17.98 -47.36
N LEU A 204 3.58 -19.03 -48.19
CA LEU A 204 4.04 -18.97 -49.58
C LEU A 204 3.12 -18.13 -50.49
N SER A 205 1.86 -17.93 -50.10
CA SER A 205 0.93 -17.04 -50.82
C SER A 205 1.16 -15.54 -50.54
N GLY A 206 2.05 -15.18 -49.60
CA GLY A 206 2.35 -13.78 -49.27
C GLY A 206 3.15 -13.05 -50.35
N ARG A 207 3.19 -11.72 -50.27
CA ARG A 207 4.07 -10.92 -51.15
C ARG A 207 5.53 -11.27 -50.84
N LYS A 208 6.46 -11.12 -51.80
CA LYS A 208 7.91 -11.38 -51.58
C LYS A 208 8.48 -10.75 -50.29
N ARG A 209 8.04 -9.54 -49.96
CA ARG A 209 8.43 -8.85 -48.72
C ARG A 209 7.87 -9.49 -47.44
N GLU A 210 6.63 -9.98 -47.49
CA GLU A 210 5.97 -10.69 -46.38
C GLU A 210 6.57 -12.09 -46.21
N ILE A 211 6.93 -12.75 -47.31
CA ILE A 211 7.68 -14.01 -47.26
C ILE A 211 9.03 -13.79 -46.57
N LEU A 212 9.72 -12.69 -46.86
CA LEU A 212 11.06 -12.45 -46.33
C LEU A 212 11.05 -11.95 -44.87
N PHE A 213 10.22 -10.94 -44.57
CA PHE A 213 10.18 -10.22 -43.28
C PHE A 213 8.93 -10.49 -42.45
N GLY A 214 7.98 -11.28 -42.95
CA GLY A 214 6.75 -11.60 -42.26
C GLY A 214 5.67 -10.54 -42.39
N ARG A 215 4.50 -10.87 -41.82
CA ARG A 215 3.29 -10.03 -41.84
C ARG A 215 3.13 -9.16 -40.60
N GLY A 216 3.88 -9.42 -39.54
CA GLY A 216 3.77 -8.75 -38.24
C GLY A 216 3.13 -9.65 -37.18
N LEU A 217 3.42 -9.31 -35.92
CA LEU A 217 2.95 -9.99 -34.72
C LEU A 217 1.41 -10.03 -34.67
N LEU A 218 0.84 -11.16 -34.23
CA LEU A 218 -0.59 -11.44 -34.10
C LEU A 218 -1.40 -11.51 -35.40
N VAL A 219 -0.79 -11.43 -36.58
CA VAL A 219 -1.53 -11.54 -37.85
C VAL A 219 -1.98 -12.98 -38.09
N SER A 220 -1.24 -13.96 -37.57
CA SER A 220 -1.57 -15.39 -37.66
C SER A 220 -2.96 -15.70 -37.12
N ARG A 221 -3.35 -15.12 -35.98
CA ARG A 221 -4.67 -15.30 -35.33
C ARG A 221 -5.87 -14.94 -36.19
N TYR A 222 -5.70 -14.02 -37.14
CA TYR A 222 -6.80 -13.58 -37.99
C TYR A 222 -6.92 -14.40 -39.27
N HIS A 223 -5.92 -15.21 -39.61
CA HIS A 223 -5.77 -15.81 -40.93
C HIS A 223 -5.51 -17.31 -40.92
N LEU A 224 -5.12 -17.86 -39.78
CA LEU A 224 -4.99 -19.29 -39.56
C LEU A 224 -6.17 -19.77 -38.70
N PRO A 225 -6.61 -21.02 -38.86
CA PRO A 225 -7.63 -21.61 -38.00
C PRO A 225 -7.27 -21.44 -36.51
N ASP A 226 -8.27 -21.19 -35.67
CA ASP A 226 -8.12 -21.18 -34.22
C ASP A 226 -7.32 -22.43 -33.82
N ASN A 227 -6.12 -22.24 -33.23
CA ASN A 227 -5.13 -23.25 -32.77
C ASN A 227 -3.82 -23.43 -33.57
N CYS A 228 -3.54 -22.69 -34.65
CA CYS A 228 -2.27 -22.78 -35.40
C CYS A 228 -1.04 -22.12 -34.72
N ASP A 229 -0.85 -22.37 -33.43
CA ASP A 229 0.04 -21.58 -32.57
C ASP A 229 1.26 -22.41 -32.13
N ASN A 230 2.27 -22.55 -33.00
CA ASN A 230 3.61 -23.01 -32.62
C ASN A 230 4.71 -22.01 -33.04
N THR A 231 5.84 -21.97 -32.33
CA THR A 231 6.91 -20.99 -32.57
C THR A 231 7.44 -21.02 -34.01
N PHE A 232 7.52 -22.19 -34.65
CA PHE A 232 8.03 -22.30 -36.01
C PHE A 232 7.05 -21.67 -37.00
N SER A 233 5.76 -21.97 -36.84
CA SER A 233 4.66 -21.37 -37.58
C SER A 233 4.64 -19.84 -37.39
N SER A 234 4.69 -19.38 -36.13
CA SER A 234 4.74 -17.94 -35.80
C SER A 234 5.95 -17.24 -36.39
N MET A 235 7.16 -17.79 -36.21
CA MET A 235 8.39 -17.21 -36.77
C MET A 235 8.34 -17.11 -38.29
N LEU A 236 7.83 -18.15 -38.96
CA LEU A 236 7.73 -18.20 -40.41
C LEU A 236 6.65 -17.25 -40.93
N TYR A 237 5.46 -17.26 -40.34
CA TYR A 237 4.30 -16.50 -40.81
C TYR A 237 4.38 -15.02 -40.44
N GLU A 238 4.73 -14.72 -39.20
CA GLU A 238 4.68 -13.36 -38.63
C GLU A 238 5.98 -12.58 -38.85
N PHE A 239 7.12 -13.28 -38.79
CA PHE A 239 8.46 -12.70 -38.91
C PHE A 239 9.24 -13.15 -40.17
N GLY A 240 8.64 -13.98 -41.01
CA GLY A 240 9.17 -14.35 -42.32
C GLY A 240 10.30 -15.37 -42.31
N ALA A 241 10.71 -15.78 -43.51
CA ALA A 241 11.78 -16.73 -43.72
C ALA A 241 13.11 -16.29 -43.09
N LEU A 242 13.41 -14.98 -43.05
CA LEU A 242 14.67 -14.50 -42.48
C LEU A 242 14.77 -14.79 -40.97
N SER A 243 13.68 -14.56 -40.22
CA SER A 243 13.64 -14.88 -38.79
C SER A 243 13.72 -16.39 -38.56
N PHE A 244 12.99 -17.17 -39.35
CA PHE A 244 13.05 -18.63 -39.31
C PHE A 244 14.45 -19.19 -39.58
N ILE A 245 15.17 -18.65 -40.57
CA ILE A 245 16.56 -19.02 -40.88
C ILE A 245 17.49 -18.68 -39.72
N LEU A 246 17.32 -17.52 -39.09
CA LEU A 246 18.11 -17.15 -37.90
C LEU A 246 17.88 -18.12 -36.74
N TYR A 247 16.62 -18.50 -36.51
CA TYR A 247 16.26 -19.50 -35.53
C TYR A 247 16.93 -20.85 -35.82
N LEU A 248 16.82 -21.35 -37.06
CA LEU A 248 17.46 -22.59 -37.48
C LEU A 248 19.00 -22.53 -37.37
N ALA A 249 19.60 -21.39 -37.71
CA ALA A 249 21.04 -21.18 -37.59
C ALA A 249 21.51 -21.25 -36.13
N ALA A 250 20.74 -20.71 -35.18
CA ALA A 250 21.02 -20.84 -33.75
C ALA A 250 20.93 -22.32 -33.29
N PHE A 251 19.92 -23.05 -33.77
CA PHE A 251 19.74 -24.48 -33.48
C PHE A 251 20.91 -25.32 -33.99
N ILE A 252 21.30 -25.13 -35.26
CA ILE A 252 22.46 -25.81 -35.87
C ILE A 252 23.75 -25.43 -35.14
N THR A 253 23.91 -24.16 -34.76
CA THR A 253 25.09 -23.70 -34.00
C THR A 253 25.20 -24.44 -32.67
N ALA A 254 24.09 -24.64 -31.96
CA ALA A 254 24.09 -25.42 -30.72
C ALA A 254 24.52 -26.88 -30.95
N ILE A 255 23.99 -27.55 -32.00
CA ILE A 255 24.44 -28.91 -32.37
C ILE A 255 25.95 -28.94 -32.68
N VAL A 256 26.44 -27.99 -33.47
CA VAL A 256 27.86 -27.91 -33.82
C VAL A 256 28.73 -27.71 -32.57
N VAL A 257 28.30 -26.89 -31.61
CA VAL A 257 29.00 -26.71 -30.33
C VAL A 257 29.02 -28.02 -29.53
N ILE A 258 27.92 -28.77 -29.47
CA ILE A 258 27.88 -30.08 -28.78
C ILE A 258 28.86 -31.07 -29.41
N VAL A 259 28.91 -31.13 -30.73
CA VAL A 259 29.77 -32.11 -31.42
C VAL A 259 31.24 -31.70 -31.38
N ARG A 260 31.54 -30.43 -31.68
CA ARG A 260 32.92 -29.98 -31.95
C ARG A 260 33.62 -29.28 -30.79
N CYS A 261 32.88 -28.70 -29.83
CA CYS A 261 33.53 -27.94 -28.75
C CYS A 261 34.18 -28.86 -27.72
N LYS A 262 35.40 -28.52 -27.27
CA LYS A 262 36.07 -29.24 -26.17
C LYS A 262 35.62 -28.77 -24.79
N ASP A 263 35.15 -27.52 -24.68
CA ASP A 263 34.67 -26.94 -23.43
C ASP A 263 33.39 -27.63 -22.98
N LYS A 264 33.45 -28.38 -21.87
CA LYS A 264 32.29 -29.12 -21.33
C LYS A 264 31.12 -28.19 -21.03
N LEU A 265 31.40 -26.97 -20.60
CA LEU A 265 30.39 -26.02 -20.18
C LEU A 265 29.65 -25.40 -21.38
N ALA A 266 30.36 -25.07 -22.47
CA ALA A 266 29.74 -24.68 -23.74
C ALA A 266 28.84 -25.80 -24.30
N LYS A 267 29.26 -27.07 -24.17
CA LYS A 267 28.42 -28.23 -24.55
C LYS A 267 27.15 -28.30 -23.71
N LYS A 268 27.27 -28.18 -22.38
CA LYS A 268 26.14 -28.12 -21.44
C LYS A 268 25.14 -27.01 -21.81
N GLN A 269 25.62 -25.81 -22.10
CA GLN A 269 24.79 -24.69 -22.55
C GLN A 269 24.10 -24.95 -23.89
N ALA A 270 24.83 -25.50 -24.86
CA ALA A 270 24.26 -25.83 -26.15
C ALA A 270 23.15 -26.88 -26.03
N ILE A 271 23.29 -27.86 -25.14
CA ILE A 271 22.22 -28.83 -24.82
C ILE A 271 21.00 -28.09 -24.25
N LEU A 272 21.20 -27.20 -23.28
CA LEU A 272 20.11 -26.42 -22.69
C LEU A 272 19.37 -25.58 -23.76
N VAL A 273 20.10 -24.90 -24.65
CA VAL A 273 19.53 -24.12 -25.75
C VAL A 273 18.76 -25.01 -26.72
N LEU A 274 19.25 -26.20 -27.04
CA LEU A 274 18.49 -27.15 -27.86
C LEU A 274 17.19 -27.60 -27.19
N ILE A 275 17.22 -27.90 -25.89
CA ILE A 275 16.02 -28.30 -25.15
C ILE A 275 14.99 -27.16 -25.17
N MET A 276 15.42 -25.93 -24.91
CA MET A 276 14.59 -24.73 -24.97
C MET A 276 13.99 -24.53 -26.38
N MET A 277 14.82 -24.59 -27.42
CA MET A 277 14.38 -24.36 -28.79
C MET A 277 13.50 -25.49 -29.34
N PHE A 278 13.66 -26.71 -28.83
CA PHE A 278 12.84 -27.87 -29.18
C PHE A 278 11.50 -27.83 -28.43
N GLY A 279 11.50 -27.45 -27.15
CA GLY A 279 10.28 -27.26 -26.36
C GLY A 279 9.33 -26.25 -27.01
N SER A 280 9.88 -25.14 -27.50
CA SER A 280 9.09 -24.12 -28.19
C SER A 280 8.51 -24.57 -29.54
N MET A 281 8.93 -25.71 -30.11
CA MET A 281 8.30 -26.25 -31.33
C MET A 281 6.85 -26.70 -31.10
N PHE A 282 6.48 -26.95 -29.85
CA PHE A 282 5.16 -27.44 -29.49
C PHE A 282 4.18 -26.30 -29.16
N TYR A 283 4.65 -25.05 -28.98
CA TYR A 283 3.86 -23.93 -28.46
C TYR A 283 4.23 -22.60 -29.15
N ALA A 284 3.28 -21.67 -29.35
CA ALA A 284 3.57 -20.38 -29.98
C ALA A 284 4.28 -19.47 -29.00
N MET A 285 5.57 -19.18 -29.18
CA MET A 285 6.34 -18.25 -28.34
C MET A 285 5.70 -16.86 -28.21
N GLU A 286 5.05 -16.37 -29.26
CA GLU A 286 4.60 -14.98 -29.41
C GLU A 286 3.67 -14.47 -28.29
N HIS A 287 3.00 -15.38 -27.56
CA HIS A 287 2.13 -15.01 -26.44
C HIS A 287 2.82 -15.12 -25.06
N TRP A 288 4.10 -15.49 -25.01
CA TRP A 288 4.76 -15.95 -23.78
C TRP A 288 6.09 -15.26 -23.59
N THR A 289 5.99 -14.01 -23.17
CA THR A 289 7.10 -13.11 -22.89
C THR A 289 8.18 -13.75 -21.99
N ASN A 290 7.79 -14.57 -21.02
CA ASN A 290 8.66 -15.35 -20.12
C ASN A 290 9.45 -16.47 -20.83
N VAL A 291 8.82 -17.24 -21.70
CA VAL A 291 9.48 -18.29 -22.51
C VAL A 291 10.43 -17.66 -23.52
N ILE A 292 9.95 -16.64 -24.24
CA ILE A 292 10.76 -15.81 -25.16
C ILE A 292 12.04 -15.34 -24.46
N TYR A 293 11.90 -14.79 -23.24
CA TYR A 293 13.03 -14.32 -22.45
C TYR A 293 14.05 -15.45 -22.19
N LEU A 294 13.60 -16.63 -21.76
CA LEU A 294 14.48 -17.76 -21.46
C LEU A 294 15.26 -18.24 -22.70
N ILE A 295 14.57 -18.43 -23.83
CA ILE A 295 15.23 -18.91 -25.06
C ILE A 295 16.23 -17.89 -25.59
N TYR A 296 15.81 -16.63 -25.76
CA TYR A 296 16.68 -15.61 -26.35
C TYR A 296 17.85 -15.26 -25.45
N THR A 297 17.66 -15.23 -24.14
CA THR A 297 18.77 -15.07 -23.20
C THR A 297 19.72 -16.28 -23.26
N GLY A 298 19.19 -17.50 -23.36
CA GLY A 298 19.97 -18.72 -23.53
C GLY A 298 20.82 -18.71 -24.82
N ILE A 299 20.23 -18.31 -25.95
CA ILE A 299 20.95 -18.11 -27.22
C ILE A 299 22.07 -17.08 -27.05
N GLY A 300 21.76 -15.93 -26.42
CA GLY A 300 22.75 -14.90 -26.11
C GLY A 300 23.92 -15.44 -25.29
N ILE A 301 23.65 -16.20 -24.23
CA ILE A 301 24.67 -16.81 -23.37
C ILE A 301 25.56 -17.76 -24.16
N LEU A 302 24.97 -18.62 -25.01
CA LEU A 302 25.74 -19.53 -25.86
C LEU A 302 26.66 -18.77 -26.82
N LEU A 303 26.15 -17.72 -27.48
CA LEU A 303 26.95 -16.87 -28.37
C LEU A 303 28.11 -16.22 -27.62
N GLY A 304 27.85 -15.63 -26.45
CA GLY A 304 28.91 -15.05 -25.63
C GLY A 304 29.94 -16.07 -25.19
N ARG A 305 29.51 -17.29 -24.81
CA ARG A 305 30.45 -18.34 -24.41
C ARG A 305 31.39 -18.71 -25.55
N ILE A 306 30.88 -18.88 -26.77
CA ILE A 306 31.70 -19.17 -27.97
C ILE A 306 32.83 -18.14 -28.15
N VAL A 307 32.56 -16.86 -27.83
CA VAL A 307 33.57 -15.79 -27.94
C VAL A 307 34.60 -15.82 -26.81
N PHE A 308 34.21 -16.23 -25.60
CA PHE A 308 35.04 -16.11 -24.39
C PHE A 308 35.62 -17.42 -23.86
N ILE A 309 35.56 -18.53 -24.61
CA ILE A 309 36.02 -19.87 -24.21
C ILE A 309 37.43 -19.89 -23.56
N ASN A 310 38.38 -19.07 -24.04
CA ASN A 310 39.79 -19.18 -23.65
C ASN A 310 40.21 -18.31 -22.45
N LYS A 311 39.29 -17.65 -21.73
CA LYS A 311 39.65 -16.61 -20.73
C LYS A 311 39.32 -16.93 -19.27
N GLU A 312 38.86 -18.14 -18.95
CA GLU A 312 38.26 -18.39 -17.65
C GLU A 312 39.27 -18.81 -16.57
N LYS A 313 39.30 -18.06 -15.47
CA LYS A 313 39.91 -18.52 -14.21
C LYS A 313 38.83 -19.25 -13.42
N LYS A 314 39.10 -20.51 -13.05
CA LYS A 314 38.26 -21.26 -12.12
C LYS A 314 38.25 -20.52 -10.78
N THR A 315 37.10 -20.04 -10.35
CA THR A 315 36.89 -19.46 -9.02
C THR A 315 35.94 -20.38 -8.28
N ASN A 316 36.32 -20.79 -7.07
CA ASN A 316 35.42 -21.52 -6.18
C ASN A 316 34.35 -20.52 -5.71
N SER A 317 33.19 -20.52 -6.37
CA SER A 317 32.05 -19.72 -5.92
C SER A 317 31.26 -20.50 -4.88
N GLU A 318 31.00 -19.84 -3.75
CA GLU A 318 29.93 -20.26 -2.85
C GLU A 318 28.60 -20.27 -3.61
N LEU A 319 27.74 -21.23 -3.26
CA LEU A 319 26.66 -21.71 -4.11
C LEU A 319 25.45 -20.77 -4.16
N LEU A 320 25.21 -20.04 -3.07
CA LEU A 320 24.22 -18.98 -2.92
C LEU A 320 24.61 -18.17 -1.67
N VAL A 321 24.62 -16.84 -1.75
CA VAL A 321 24.99 -16.01 -0.59
C VAL A 321 23.74 -15.32 -0.06
N TRP A 322 23.59 -15.22 1.27
CA TRP A 322 22.48 -14.51 1.90
C TRP A 322 22.28 -13.07 1.38
N SER A 323 23.32 -12.46 0.80
CA SER A 323 23.21 -11.16 0.12
C SER A 323 22.25 -11.12 -1.06
N ASP A 324 21.92 -12.27 -1.64
CA ASP A 324 20.96 -12.38 -2.75
C ASP A 324 19.50 -12.53 -2.27
N TYR A 325 19.28 -12.91 -1.01
CA TYR A 325 17.95 -13.23 -0.50
C TYR A 325 16.99 -12.04 -0.57
N LEU A 326 17.48 -10.84 -0.22
CA LEU A 326 16.65 -9.63 -0.10
C LEU A 326 15.98 -9.24 -1.43
N TYR A 327 16.73 -9.26 -2.53
CA TYR A 327 16.17 -8.87 -3.83
C TYR A 327 15.37 -10.02 -4.46
N MET A 328 15.79 -11.28 -4.29
CA MET A 328 15.06 -12.43 -4.84
C MET A 328 13.73 -12.65 -4.11
N GLY A 329 13.71 -12.46 -2.79
CA GLY A 329 12.47 -12.50 -2.01
C GLY A 329 11.51 -11.38 -2.39
N LEU A 330 12.01 -10.16 -2.67
CA LEU A 330 11.15 -9.09 -3.22
C LEU A 330 10.56 -9.48 -4.58
N LEU A 331 11.38 -9.98 -5.52
CA LEU A 331 10.89 -10.41 -6.84
C LEU A 331 9.82 -11.48 -6.69
N PHE A 332 10.04 -12.44 -5.79
CA PHE A 332 9.09 -13.49 -5.50
C PHE A 332 7.80 -12.92 -4.89
N ALA A 333 7.88 -12.02 -3.91
CA ALA A 333 6.72 -11.36 -3.31
C ALA A 333 5.92 -10.53 -4.32
N VAL A 334 6.59 -9.86 -5.28
CA VAL A 334 5.93 -9.20 -6.42
C VAL A 334 5.14 -10.21 -7.26
N LEU A 335 5.77 -11.34 -7.63
CA LEU A 335 5.09 -12.41 -8.37
C LEU A 335 3.88 -12.97 -7.60
N MET A 336 3.95 -13.05 -6.28
CA MET A 336 2.87 -13.50 -5.42
C MET A 336 1.68 -12.54 -5.41
N THR A 337 1.92 -11.24 -5.23
CA THR A 337 0.90 -10.18 -5.31
C THR A 337 0.17 -10.23 -6.63
N ILE A 338 0.91 -10.41 -7.72
CA ILE A 338 0.35 -10.49 -9.06
C ILE A 338 -0.54 -11.72 -9.24
N GLY A 339 -0.11 -12.86 -8.72
CA GLY A 339 -0.90 -14.09 -8.74
C GLY A 339 -2.26 -13.99 -8.03
N GLY A 340 -2.51 -12.94 -7.25
CA GLY A 340 -3.65 -12.83 -6.34
C GLY A 340 -3.54 -13.78 -5.15
N GLU A 341 -2.33 -14.29 -4.88
CA GLU A 341 -2.05 -15.33 -3.87
C GLU A 341 -1.42 -14.69 -2.61
N GLU A 342 -1.76 -13.43 -2.40
CA GLU A 342 -1.07 -12.49 -1.52
C GLU A 342 -1.36 -12.68 -0.02
N SER A 343 -2.42 -13.43 0.31
CA SER A 343 -2.90 -13.57 1.68
C SER A 343 -2.48 -14.85 2.41
N ASP A 344 -1.91 -15.86 1.74
CA ASP A 344 -1.58 -17.13 2.43
C ASP A 344 -0.23 -17.07 3.19
N GLY A 345 0.71 -16.23 2.73
CA GLY A 345 2.09 -16.14 3.25
C GLY A 345 2.95 -17.40 3.06
N PHE A 346 2.32 -18.57 2.97
CA PHE A 346 2.92 -19.89 2.81
C PHE A 346 3.94 -19.99 1.68
N TYR A 347 3.72 -19.24 0.62
CA TYR A 347 4.59 -19.23 -0.53
C TYR A 347 5.94 -18.56 -0.24
N GLU A 348 5.95 -17.47 0.54
CA GLU A 348 7.20 -16.85 1.00
C GLU A 348 7.96 -17.77 1.94
N LEU A 349 7.25 -18.56 2.75
CA LEU A 349 7.83 -19.61 3.56
C LEU A 349 8.49 -20.70 2.71
N ILE A 350 7.85 -21.17 1.63
CA ILE A 350 8.47 -22.13 0.69
C ILE A 350 9.74 -21.54 0.08
N PHE A 351 9.68 -20.30 -0.38
CA PHE A 351 10.85 -19.64 -0.95
C PHE A 351 11.99 -19.52 0.07
N PHE A 352 11.67 -19.16 1.32
CA PHE A 352 12.63 -19.16 2.42
C PHE A 352 13.25 -20.55 2.63
N VAL A 353 12.45 -21.63 2.68
CA VAL A 353 12.94 -23.00 2.90
C VAL A 353 13.89 -23.45 1.78
N ILE A 354 13.57 -23.14 0.52
CA ILE A 354 14.45 -23.43 -0.61
C ILE A 354 15.78 -22.66 -0.43
N PHE A 355 15.72 -21.37 -0.11
CA PHE A 355 16.91 -20.56 0.09
C PHE A 355 17.76 -21.04 1.28
N PHE A 356 17.11 -21.40 2.39
CA PHE A 356 17.72 -21.95 3.60
C PHE A 356 18.43 -23.27 3.30
N ALA A 357 17.84 -24.14 2.48
CA ALA A 357 18.47 -25.40 2.09
C ALA A 357 19.73 -25.15 1.24
N MET A 358 19.63 -24.21 0.30
CA MET A 358 20.67 -23.90 -0.68
C MET A 358 21.85 -23.10 -0.12
N SER A 359 21.62 -22.29 0.91
CA SER A 359 22.69 -21.51 1.57
C SER A 359 23.47 -22.31 2.63
N GLY A 360 23.05 -23.54 2.95
CA GLY A 360 23.75 -24.44 3.88
C GLY A 360 22.92 -24.79 5.12
N VAL A 361 22.21 -25.92 5.05
CA VAL A 361 21.28 -26.39 6.12
C VAL A 361 21.93 -26.42 7.51
N LYS A 362 23.15 -26.96 7.63
CA LYS A 362 23.81 -27.13 8.94
C LYS A 362 24.09 -25.80 9.62
N ASP A 363 24.66 -24.85 8.89
CA ASP A 363 25.01 -23.54 9.43
C ASP A 363 23.75 -22.72 9.73
N ASN A 364 22.76 -22.80 8.85
CA ASN A 364 21.49 -22.13 9.05
C ASN A 364 20.68 -22.71 10.22
N LEU A 365 20.74 -24.03 10.48
CA LEU A 365 20.12 -24.64 11.67
C LEU A 365 20.79 -24.16 12.97
N ASN A 366 22.12 -24.01 12.96
CA ASN A 366 22.84 -23.44 14.09
C ASN A 366 22.45 -21.97 14.33
N LEU A 367 22.30 -21.18 13.25
CA LEU A 367 21.79 -19.82 13.32
C LEU A 367 20.33 -19.77 13.81
N LEU A 368 19.48 -20.68 13.36
CA LEU A 368 18.07 -20.77 13.79
C LEU A 368 17.96 -21.10 15.27
N LYS A 369 18.73 -22.09 15.75
CA LYS A 369 18.79 -22.42 17.18
C LYS A 369 19.24 -21.22 18.01
N ARG A 370 20.27 -20.50 17.53
CA ARG A 370 20.76 -19.29 18.19
C ARG A 370 19.70 -18.19 18.22
N PHE A 371 19.05 -17.92 17.08
CA PHE A 371 17.98 -16.95 16.96
C PHE A 371 16.81 -17.27 17.91
N ALA A 372 16.38 -18.53 17.97
CA ALA A 372 15.30 -18.98 18.85
C ALA A 372 15.62 -18.78 20.34
N VAL A 373 16.88 -18.98 20.74
CA VAL A 373 17.32 -18.76 22.13
C VAL A 373 17.46 -17.27 22.44
N GLU A 374 18.03 -16.47 21.54
CA GLU A 374 18.26 -15.04 21.74
C GLU A 374 16.96 -14.22 21.67
N HIS A 375 16.00 -14.67 20.88
CA HIS A 375 14.70 -14.03 20.69
C HIS A 375 13.57 -14.96 21.16
N LEU A 376 13.75 -15.53 22.36
CA LEU A 376 12.85 -16.52 22.96
C LEU A 376 11.39 -16.05 23.04
N VAL A 377 11.16 -14.78 23.41
CA VAL A 377 9.80 -14.24 23.54
C VAL A 377 9.10 -14.23 22.17
N PHE A 378 9.80 -13.78 21.12
CA PHE A 378 9.26 -13.77 19.75
C PHE A 378 8.98 -15.19 19.27
N THR A 379 9.92 -16.12 19.48
CA THR A 379 9.78 -17.51 19.06
C THR A 379 8.63 -18.20 19.79
N THR A 380 8.50 -17.99 21.10
CA THR A 380 7.41 -18.54 21.91
C THR A 380 6.06 -17.98 21.45
N ALA A 381 5.98 -16.68 21.22
CA ALA A 381 4.76 -16.05 20.71
C ALA A 381 4.35 -16.62 19.35
N THR A 382 5.30 -16.78 18.41
CA THR A 382 5.03 -17.43 17.12
C THR A 382 4.51 -18.85 17.31
N VAL A 383 5.19 -19.69 18.11
CA VAL A 383 4.78 -21.08 18.34
C VAL A 383 3.38 -21.15 18.96
N MET A 384 3.10 -20.28 19.94
CA MET A 384 1.78 -20.21 20.57
C MET A 384 0.70 -19.76 19.58
N SER A 385 0.92 -18.68 18.81
CA SER A 385 -0.03 -18.20 17.81
C SER A 385 -0.27 -19.24 16.70
N THR A 386 0.79 -19.88 16.19
CA THR A 386 0.67 -20.96 15.21
C THR A 386 -0.12 -22.14 15.77
N THR A 387 0.15 -22.55 17.01
CA THR A 387 -0.57 -23.66 17.66
C THR A 387 -2.04 -23.30 17.91
N PHE A 388 -2.30 -22.08 18.37
CA PHE A 388 -3.65 -21.55 18.56
C PHE A 388 -4.45 -21.59 17.26
N PHE A 389 -3.93 -21.00 16.18
CA PHE A 389 -4.62 -20.97 14.88
C PHE A 389 -4.68 -22.32 14.15
N ALA A 390 -3.75 -23.24 14.41
CA ALA A 390 -3.76 -24.55 13.78
C ALA A 390 -4.69 -25.55 14.51
N LEU A 391 -4.73 -25.50 15.84
CA LEU A 391 -5.38 -26.53 16.66
C LEU A 391 -6.63 -26.06 17.40
N LEU A 392 -6.64 -24.83 17.92
CA LEU A 392 -7.67 -24.36 18.86
C LEU A 392 -8.73 -23.47 18.19
N TYR A 393 -8.32 -22.61 17.27
CA TYR A 393 -9.19 -21.63 16.61
C TYR A 393 -8.93 -21.65 15.11
N LYS A 394 -9.90 -22.12 14.31
CA LYS A 394 -9.74 -22.37 12.86
C LYS A 394 -10.58 -21.40 12.00
N PRO A 395 -10.33 -20.08 12.07
CA PRO A 395 -11.12 -19.09 11.34
C PRO A 395 -10.86 -19.22 9.83
N GLU A 396 -9.61 -19.42 9.42
CA GLU A 396 -9.16 -19.74 8.06
C GLU A 396 -7.78 -20.42 8.09
N ILE A 397 -7.46 -21.26 7.10
CA ILE A 397 -6.18 -21.99 6.99
C ILE A 397 -4.97 -21.03 6.89
N ALA A 398 -5.16 -19.80 6.41
CA ALA A 398 -4.08 -18.83 6.19
C ALA A 398 -3.43 -18.30 7.49
N SER A 399 -4.17 -18.26 8.61
CA SER A 399 -3.73 -17.54 9.83
C SER A 399 -2.46 -18.11 10.48
N TYR A 400 -2.38 -19.44 10.67
CA TYR A 400 -1.20 -20.07 11.26
C TYR A 400 0.01 -20.04 10.30
N ARG A 401 -0.25 -20.06 8.98
CA ARG A 401 0.77 -19.99 7.93
C ARG A 401 1.40 -18.60 7.87
N PHE A 402 0.58 -17.55 8.03
CA PHE A 402 1.08 -16.18 8.12
C PHE A 402 2.02 -15.99 9.32
N ALA A 403 1.64 -16.47 10.51
CA ALA A 403 2.50 -16.40 11.70
C ALA A 403 3.88 -17.07 11.49
N LEU A 404 3.89 -18.26 10.86
CA LEU A 404 5.14 -18.94 10.49
C LEU A 404 5.94 -18.14 9.47
N THR A 405 5.27 -17.60 8.45
CA THR A 405 5.89 -16.80 7.39
C THR A 405 6.61 -15.59 7.97
N VAL A 406 5.95 -14.84 8.86
CA VAL A 406 6.55 -13.70 9.58
C VAL A 406 7.81 -14.12 10.32
N PHE A 407 7.76 -15.23 11.07
CA PHE A 407 8.93 -15.73 11.79
C PHE A 407 10.11 -16.03 10.87
N PHE A 408 9.87 -16.72 9.75
CA PHE A 408 10.92 -17.09 8.82
C PHE A 408 11.45 -15.90 8.01
N LEU A 409 10.63 -14.90 7.70
CA LEU A 409 11.09 -13.64 7.09
C LEU A 409 11.98 -12.84 8.04
N VAL A 410 11.56 -12.68 9.30
CA VAL A 410 12.38 -12.03 10.34
C VAL A 410 13.70 -12.80 10.52
N PHE A 411 13.65 -14.12 10.56
CA PHE A 411 14.85 -14.94 10.66
C PHE A 411 15.76 -14.82 9.40
N GLY A 412 15.19 -14.76 8.20
CA GLY A 412 15.94 -14.51 6.96
C GLY A 412 16.68 -13.17 6.98
N GLY A 413 16.04 -12.11 7.49
CA GLY A 413 16.67 -10.81 7.67
C GLY A 413 17.79 -10.86 8.72
N TYR A 414 17.58 -11.60 9.81
CA TYR A 414 18.59 -11.84 10.83
C TYR A 414 19.82 -12.57 10.25
N CYS A 415 19.61 -13.59 9.40
CA CYS A 415 20.70 -14.27 8.70
C CYS A 415 21.55 -13.30 7.86
N ILE A 416 20.93 -12.39 7.08
CA ILE A 416 21.67 -11.39 6.30
C ILE A 416 22.59 -10.56 7.20
N ALA A 417 22.09 -10.10 8.35
CA ALA A 417 22.86 -9.32 9.31
C ALA A 417 24.00 -10.12 9.97
N GLN A 418 23.78 -11.40 10.31
CA GLN A 418 24.80 -12.26 10.92
C GLN A 418 25.97 -12.59 9.99
N HIS A 419 25.79 -12.49 8.67
CA HIS A 419 26.87 -12.62 7.69
C HIS A 419 27.73 -11.34 7.55
N GLY A 420 27.43 -10.30 8.32
CA GLY A 420 28.26 -9.11 8.46
C GLY A 420 27.78 -7.89 7.69
N LYS A 421 28.41 -6.74 7.99
CA LYS A 421 28.04 -5.42 7.44
C LYS A 421 28.12 -5.36 5.92
N GLU A 422 29.15 -5.98 5.33
CA GLU A 422 29.35 -6.04 3.89
C GLU A 422 28.22 -6.83 3.19
N CYS A 423 27.73 -7.91 3.82
CA CYS A 423 26.58 -8.66 3.32
C CYS A 423 25.33 -7.78 3.29
N VAL A 424 25.07 -7.02 4.35
CA VAL A 424 23.96 -6.07 4.41
C VAL A 424 24.10 -4.96 3.35
N GLU A 425 25.27 -4.33 3.22
CA GLU A 425 25.51 -3.31 2.18
C GLU A 425 25.25 -3.87 0.77
N THR A 426 25.81 -5.04 0.47
CA THR A 426 25.65 -5.70 -0.83
C THR A 426 24.18 -6.04 -1.11
N SER A 427 23.45 -6.52 -0.09
CA SER A 427 22.01 -6.80 -0.19
C SER A 427 21.21 -5.53 -0.54
N MET A 428 21.52 -4.41 0.12
CA MET A 428 20.85 -3.13 -0.08
C MET A 428 21.18 -2.52 -1.45
N GLU A 429 22.41 -2.64 -1.91
CA GLU A 429 22.84 -2.21 -3.25
C GLU A 429 22.11 -3.00 -4.36
N LYS A 430 21.96 -4.32 -4.20
CA LYS A 430 21.21 -5.17 -5.13
C LYS A 430 19.71 -4.87 -5.11
N LEU A 431 19.13 -4.72 -3.91
CA LEU A 431 17.73 -4.34 -3.74
C LEU A 431 17.44 -2.99 -4.41
N TRP A 432 18.33 -2.01 -4.23
CA TRP A 432 18.24 -0.71 -4.91
C TRP A 432 18.21 -0.87 -6.43
N GLY A 433 19.08 -1.72 -6.98
CA GLY A 433 19.11 -2.01 -8.42
C GLY A 433 17.80 -2.58 -8.94
N VAL A 434 17.21 -3.56 -8.24
CA VAL A 434 15.92 -4.15 -8.61
C VAL A 434 14.79 -3.13 -8.52
N LEU A 435 14.69 -2.39 -7.42
CA LEU A 435 13.68 -1.37 -7.26
C LEU A 435 13.80 -0.26 -8.30
N LEU A 436 15.02 0.12 -8.69
CA LEU A 436 15.24 1.07 -9.78
C LEU A 436 14.64 0.56 -11.10
N VAL A 437 14.83 -0.72 -11.43
CA VAL A 437 14.26 -1.34 -12.64
C VAL A 437 12.74 -1.31 -12.57
N LEU A 438 12.14 -1.80 -11.47
CA LEU A 438 10.69 -1.87 -11.30
C LEU A 438 10.06 -0.47 -11.35
N VAL A 439 10.51 0.48 -10.52
CA VAL A 439 9.92 1.83 -10.47
C VAL A 439 10.12 2.59 -11.78
N SER A 440 11.28 2.49 -12.43
CA SER A 440 11.50 3.16 -13.73
C SER A 440 10.58 2.61 -14.81
N SER A 441 10.40 1.29 -14.83
CA SER A 441 9.52 0.64 -15.80
C SER A 441 8.06 1.03 -15.55
N ALA A 442 7.68 1.22 -14.28
CA ALA A 442 6.37 1.74 -13.90
C ALA A 442 6.13 3.17 -14.40
N ILE A 443 7.10 4.06 -14.21
CA ILE A 443 6.98 5.43 -14.69
C ILE A 443 6.86 5.47 -16.22
N ILE A 444 7.64 4.65 -16.93
CA ILE A 444 7.60 4.60 -18.39
C ILE A 444 6.24 4.11 -18.88
N LYS A 445 5.69 3.02 -18.34
CA LYS A 445 4.35 2.58 -18.75
C LYS A 445 3.31 3.68 -18.49
N TYR A 446 3.35 4.28 -17.31
CA TYR A 446 2.40 5.32 -16.95
C TYR A 446 2.43 6.51 -17.93
N VAL A 447 3.62 7.02 -18.24
CA VAL A 447 3.81 8.19 -19.12
C VAL A 447 3.43 7.89 -20.56
N PHE A 448 3.75 6.71 -21.07
CA PHE A 448 3.58 6.40 -22.49
C PHE A 448 2.24 5.75 -22.83
N PHE A 449 1.54 5.13 -21.87
CA PHE A 449 0.37 4.29 -22.16
C PHE A 449 -0.90 4.70 -21.41
N ASP A 450 -0.80 5.12 -20.16
CA ASP A 450 -2.00 5.37 -19.32
C ASP A 450 -2.54 6.82 -19.47
N HIS A 451 -1.97 7.61 -20.39
CA HIS A 451 -2.37 8.98 -20.77
C HIS A 451 -2.69 9.92 -19.59
N PHE A 452 -2.06 9.72 -18.42
CA PHE A 452 -2.30 10.47 -17.18
C PHE A 452 -3.74 10.43 -16.63
N ALA A 453 -4.61 9.54 -17.14
CA ALA A 453 -6.01 9.49 -16.72
C ALA A 453 -6.19 8.83 -15.34
N TYR A 454 -5.27 7.96 -14.93
CA TYR A 454 -5.34 7.18 -13.69
C TYR A 454 -4.14 7.44 -12.78
N ARG A 455 -4.14 6.89 -11.57
CA ARG A 455 -2.94 6.86 -10.70
C ARG A 455 -2.01 5.75 -11.18
N MET A 456 -0.70 5.95 -11.10
CA MET A 456 0.26 4.90 -11.46
C MET A 456 0.07 3.68 -10.55
N ASN A 457 -0.39 2.56 -11.10
CA ASN A 457 -0.41 1.24 -10.46
C ASN A 457 0.28 0.22 -11.37
N MET A 458 1.27 -0.50 -10.86
CA MET A 458 1.94 -1.49 -11.68
C MET A 458 2.42 -2.70 -10.91
N TYR A 459 3.65 -2.67 -10.38
CA TYR A 459 4.29 -3.90 -9.92
C TYR A 459 3.64 -4.46 -8.68
N PHE A 460 2.91 -3.60 -7.98
CA PHE A 460 2.24 -3.93 -6.73
C PHE A 460 0.72 -3.72 -6.81
N LEU A 461 0.17 -3.60 -8.03
CA LEU A 461 -1.25 -3.51 -8.37
C LEU A 461 -2.05 -2.34 -7.74
N ASN A 462 -1.44 -1.58 -6.83
CA ASN A 462 -2.09 -0.52 -6.08
C ASN A 462 -1.20 0.74 -5.98
N PRO A 463 -1.82 1.92 -5.86
CA PRO A 463 -1.31 3.17 -5.32
C PRO A 463 -0.09 3.13 -4.41
N ILE A 464 -0.38 2.57 -3.24
CA ILE A 464 0.37 2.78 -2.00
C ILE A 464 1.56 1.82 -1.86
N PRO A 465 1.51 0.52 -2.25
CA PRO A 465 2.71 -0.32 -2.25
C PRO A 465 3.69 0.09 -3.36
N ASP A 466 3.21 0.59 -4.52
CA ASP A 466 4.08 1.24 -5.52
C ASP A 466 4.78 2.47 -4.92
N ALA A 467 4.04 3.30 -4.18
CA ALA A 467 4.62 4.45 -3.48
C ALA A 467 5.60 4.03 -2.38
N THR A 468 5.31 2.94 -1.65
CA THR A 468 6.17 2.39 -0.59
C THR A 468 7.47 1.85 -1.18
N ALA A 469 7.41 1.13 -2.30
CA ALA A 469 8.59 0.66 -3.01
C ALA A 469 9.45 1.82 -3.54
N ALA A 470 8.81 2.89 -4.04
CA ALA A 470 9.49 4.11 -4.42
C ALA A 470 10.14 4.83 -3.21
N ILE A 471 9.48 4.87 -2.05
CA ILE A 471 10.07 5.39 -0.80
C ILE A 471 11.28 4.54 -0.38
N VAL A 472 11.18 3.21 -0.41
CA VAL A 472 12.32 2.32 -0.14
C VAL A 472 13.47 2.60 -1.11
N LEU A 473 13.19 2.77 -2.41
CA LEU A 473 14.19 3.15 -3.41
C LEU A 473 14.86 4.51 -3.07
N LEU A 474 14.08 5.50 -2.64
CA LEU A 474 14.61 6.81 -2.19
C LEU A 474 15.55 6.63 -1.01
N MET A 475 15.15 5.87 0.00
CA MET A 475 15.96 5.62 1.19
C MET A 475 17.25 4.89 0.85
N LEU A 476 17.19 3.83 0.06
CA LEU A 476 18.39 3.11 -0.39
C LEU A 476 19.33 4.03 -1.18
N SER A 477 18.78 4.87 -2.07
CA SER A 477 19.54 5.86 -2.84
C SER A 477 20.28 6.84 -1.92
N LEU A 478 19.61 7.37 -0.90
CA LEU A 478 20.16 8.38 0.00
C LEU A 478 21.20 7.79 0.96
N PHE A 479 20.93 6.60 1.53
CA PHE A 479 21.67 6.03 2.64
C PHE A 479 22.74 5.00 2.25
N PHE A 480 22.52 4.19 1.21
CA PHE A 480 23.40 3.06 0.86
C PHE A 480 24.22 3.27 -0.42
N ILE A 481 23.82 4.19 -1.31
CA ILE A 481 24.53 4.44 -2.56
C ILE A 481 25.58 5.54 -2.41
N ASP A 482 26.86 5.19 -2.54
CA ASP A 482 27.96 6.17 -2.41
C ASP A 482 28.13 7.06 -3.66
N LYS A 483 27.92 6.51 -4.86
CA LYS A 483 28.15 7.25 -6.11
C LYS A 483 27.06 8.30 -6.33
N LYS A 484 27.47 9.58 -6.32
CA LYS A 484 26.58 10.75 -6.47
C LYS A 484 25.60 10.66 -7.63
N VAL A 485 26.04 10.20 -8.80
CA VAL A 485 25.20 10.08 -10.01
C VAL A 485 24.05 9.09 -9.79
N PHE A 486 24.33 7.90 -9.26
CA PHE A 486 23.32 6.89 -9.00
C PHE A 486 22.40 7.26 -7.83
N LYS A 487 22.96 7.87 -6.78
CA LYS A 487 22.17 8.47 -5.70
C LYS A 487 21.15 9.47 -6.23
N PHE A 488 21.58 10.41 -7.10
CA PHE A 488 20.69 11.40 -7.69
C PHE A 488 19.65 10.76 -8.61
N ALA A 489 20.06 9.88 -9.53
CA ALA A 489 19.15 9.20 -10.44
C ALA A 489 18.09 8.37 -9.71
N GLY A 490 18.51 7.54 -8.74
CA GLY A 490 17.59 6.75 -7.94
C GLY A 490 16.63 7.60 -7.10
N SER A 491 17.11 8.70 -6.52
CA SER A 491 16.26 9.63 -5.77
C SER A 491 15.24 10.33 -6.67
N ALA A 492 15.66 10.78 -7.87
CA ALA A 492 14.79 11.44 -8.83
C ALA A 492 13.68 10.50 -9.34
N ILE A 493 14.05 9.26 -9.70
CA ILE A 493 13.11 8.22 -10.13
C ILE A 493 12.14 7.86 -9.00
N ALA A 494 12.64 7.67 -7.77
CA ALA A 494 11.80 7.40 -6.62
C ALA A 494 10.78 8.51 -6.34
N ILE A 495 11.22 9.77 -6.35
CA ILE A 495 10.36 10.94 -6.15
C ILE A 495 9.29 11.02 -7.25
N ALA A 496 9.70 10.86 -8.52
CA ALA A 496 8.77 10.83 -9.64
C ALA A 496 7.73 9.70 -9.45
N GLY A 497 8.18 8.51 -9.06
CA GLY A 497 7.29 7.39 -8.71
C GLY A 497 6.27 7.77 -7.65
N VAL A 498 6.71 8.32 -6.51
CA VAL A 498 5.80 8.75 -5.43
C VAL A 498 4.78 9.79 -5.92
N VAL A 499 5.23 10.81 -6.67
CA VAL A 499 4.34 11.85 -7.21
C VAL A 499 3.30 11.26 -8.16
N LEU A 500 3.69 10.33 -9.04
CA LEU A 500 2.80 9.71 -10.03
C LEU A 500 1.80 8.71 -9.41
N THR A 501 2.08 8.17 -8.22
CA THR A 501 1.06 7.42 -7.46
C THR A 501 -0.03 8.31 -6.86
N ALA A 502 0.22 9.63 -6.74
CA ALA A 502 -0.69 10.61 -6.14
C ALA A 502 -1.17 10.25 -4.72
N THR A 503 -0.34 9.57 -3.94
CA THR A 503 -0.67 9.15 -2.56
C THR A 503 -0.19 10.18 -1.52
N ARG A 504 -1.13 10.78 -0.78
CA ARG A 504 -0.84 11.84 0.21
C ARG A 504 0.11 11.37 1.33
N SER A 505 -0.14 10.19 1.86
CA SER A 505 0.69 9.58 2.93
C SER A 505 2.14 9.39 2.47
N ALA A 506 2.35 8.99 1.22
CA ALA A 506 3.70 8.80 0.70
C ALA A 506 4.48 10.11 0.59
N LEU A 507 3.83 11.22 0.22
CA LEU A 507 4.47 12.56 0.21
C LEU A 507 4.94 12.99 1.61
N ILE A 508 4.12 12.73 2.64
CA ILE A 508 4.49 12.99 4.04
C ILE A 508 5.69 12.11 4.43
N LEU A 509 5.70 10.84 4.05
CA LEU A 509 6.82 9.94 4.31
C LEU A 509 8.10 10.35 3.57
N VAL A 510 8.01 10.87 2.34
CA VAL A 510 9.15 11.44 1.61
C VAL A 510 9.72 12.64 2.38
N ALA A 511 8.87 13.54 2.89
CA ALA A 511 9.32 14.64 3.73
C ALA A 511 10.03 14.13 5.00
N ALA A 512 9.46 13.12 5.67
CA ALA A 512 10.07 12.48 6.84
C ALA A 512 11.44 11.85 6.51
N VAL A 513 11.60 11.21 5.34
CA VAL A 513 12.88 10.66 4.85
C VAL A 513 13.93 11.77 4.69
N PHE A 514 13.56 12.92 4.12
CA PHE A 514 14.49 14.05 3.98
C PHE A 514 14.90 14.63 5.33
N VAL A 515 13.97 14.76 6.27
CA VAL A 515 14.27 15.18 7.65
C VAL A 515 15.22 14.19 8.31
N ALA A 516 14.94 12.89 8.21
CA ALA A 516 15.81 11.85 8.77
C ALA A 516 17.22 11.87 8.16
N TYR A 517 17.32 12.04 6.84
CA TYR A 517 18.59 12.18 6.14
C TYR A 517 19.38 13.41 6.60
N ALA A 518 18.71 14.55 6.79
CA ALA A 518 19.33 15.77 7.30
C ALA A 518 19.84 15.58 8.74
N VAL A 519 19.03 15.00 9.62
CA VAL A 519 19.40 14.71 11.02
C VAL A 519 20.63 13.82 11.10
N ILE A 520 20.68 12.71 10.34
CA ILE A 520 21.84 11.81 10.35
C ILE A 520 23.08 12.51 9.78
N SER A 521 22.92 13.25 8.68
CA SER A 521 24.02 13.98 8.05
C SER A 521 24.63 15.03 8.99
N CYS A 522 23.80 15.74 9.77
CA CYS A 522 24.25 16.69 10.78
C CYS A 522 24.98 16.00 11.94
N ARG A 523 24.45 14.87 12.42
CA ARG A 523 25.06 14.12 13.52
C ARG A 523 26.40 13.50 13.15
N ASP A 524 26.51 12.89 11.97
CA ASP A 524 27.77 12.32 11.46
C ASP A 524 28.86 13.37 11.37
N ARG A 525 28.50 14.61 10.98
CA ARG A 525 29.44 15.72 10.96
C ARG A 525 29.87 16.14 12.37
N LYS A 526 28.94 16.24 13.32
CA LYS A 526 29.27 16.57 14.71
C LYS A 526 30.22 15.53 15.30
N LEU A 527 29.96 14.24 15.08
CA LEU A 527 30.84 13.15 15.50
C LEU A 527 32.22 13.24 14.83
N ASN A 528 32.26 13.45 13.51
CA ASN A 528 33.51 13.59 12.77
C ASN A 528 34.29 14.85 13.17
N ALA A 529 33.61 15.94 13.50
CA ALA A 529 34.23 17.18 13.97
C ALA A 529 34.78 17.03 15.39
N VAL A 530 34.07 16.35 16.29
CA VAL A 530 34.57 16.04 17.64
C VAL A 530 35.77 15.09 17.55
N ASN A 531 35.69 14.05 16.71
CA ASN A 531 36.81 13.13 16.48
C ASN A 531 37.98 13.82 15.79
N SER A 532 37.73 14.73 14.85
CA SER A 532 38.79 15.51 14.21
C SER A 532 39.41 16.47 15.21
N ILE A 533 38.66 17.20 16.04
CA ILE A 533 39.22 18.08 17.08
C ILE A 533 40.04 17.26 18.11
N ALA A 534 39.56 16.07 18.48
CA ALA A 534 40.31 15.16 19.34
C ALA A 534 41.62 14.68 18.69
N ALA A 535 41.62 14.45 17.36
CA ALA A 535 42.82 14.07 16.60
C ALA A 535 43.71 15.28 16.22
N GLU A 536 43.14 16.47 16.04
CA GLU A 536 43.78 17.70 15.55
C GLU A 536 44.48 18.46 16.67
N LYS A 537 44.19 18.14 17.95
CA LYS A 537 45.11 18.43 19.07
C LYS A 537 46.52 17.82 18.87
N VAL A 538 46.76 17.02 17.81
CA VAL A 538 48.07 16.45 17.44
C VAL A 538 48.57 16.90 16.06
N SER A 539 47.78 17.63 15.24
CA SER A 539 48.22 18.01 13.88
C SER A 539 47.43 19.20 13.34
N THR A 540 48.06 20.38 13.34
CA THR A 540 47.48 21.63 12.78
C THR A 540 47.43 21.57 11.25
N LYS A 541 46.26 21.33 10.64
CA LYS A 541 46.04 21.67 9.21
C LYS A 541 44.58 21.89 8.83
N SER A 542 44.30 23.16 8.55
CA SER A 542 43.23 23.80 7.75
C SER A 542 41.95 22.99 7.44
N PHE A 543 40.85 23.47 8.01
CA PHE A 543 39.47 23.04 7.77
C PHE A 543 39.03 23.21 6.30
N ASP A 544 38.68 22.11 5.64
CA ASP A 544 38.34 22.06 4.20
C ASP A 544 36.93 22.61 3.89
N ARG A 545 36.87 23.77 3.22
CA ARG A 545 35.67 24.48 2.73
C ARG A 545 34.77 23.64 1.80
N SER A 546 35.24 22.52 1.26
CA SER A 546 34.48 21.63 0.36
C SER A 546 33.20 21.05 1.00
N LYS A 547 33.22 20.79 2.32
CA LYS A 547 32.11 20.11 3.02
C LYS A 547 30.88 20.99 3.27
N THR A 548 31.03 22.32 3.27
CA THR A 548 29.91 23.28 3.47
C THR A 548 29.04 23.37 2.21
N LYS A 549 29.65 23.28 1.02
CA LYS A 549 28.93 23.31 -0.27
C LYS A 549 27.95 22.14 -0.43
N THR A 550 28.24 20.99 0.18
CA THR A 550 27.34 19.81 0.10
C THR A 550 26.09 19.95 0.98
N ILE A 551 26.15 20.69 2.10
CA ILE A 551 24.95 20.98 2.91
C ILE A 551 24.07 21.97 2.16
N ILE A 552 24.68 23.04 1.64
CA ILE A 552 23.94 24.06 0.89
C ILE A 552 23.28 23.39 -0.32
N ALA A 553 23.98 22.51 -1.04
CA ALA A 553 23.38 21.76 -2.14
C ALA A 553 22.23 20.83 -1.68
N GLY A 554 22.34 20.17 -0.53
CA GLY A 554 21.29 19.31 0.02
C GLY A 554 20.06 20.08 0.50
N ALA A 555 20.26 21.17 1.23
CA ALA A 555 19.19 22.07 1.68
C ALA A 555 18.52 22.77 0.50
N VAL A 556 19.31 23.21 -0.49
CA VAL A 556 18.80 23.77 -1.75
C VAL A 556 18.02 22.71 -2.54
N LEU A 557 18.44 21.44 -2.56
CA LEU A 557 17.66 20.37 -3.19
C LEU A 557 16.33 20.11 -2.47
N VAL A 558 16.30 20.15 -1.13
CA VAL A 558 15.07 20.01 -0.35
C VAL A 558 14.15 21.21 -0.58
N ILE A 559 14.69 22.43 -0.58
CA ILE A 559 13.93 23.66 -0.86
C ILE A 559 13.43 23.65 -2.31
N LEU A 560 14.25 23.27 -3.30
CA LEU A 560 13.84 23.14 -4.69
C LEU A 560 12.83 22.01 -4.90
N PHE A 561 12.88 20.94 -4.11
CA PHE A 561 11.89 19.88 -4.13
C PHE A 561 10.56 20.34 -3.52
N ILE A 562 10.59 21.06 -2.40
CA ILE A 562 9.41 21.69 -1.79
C ILE A 562 8.82 22.73 -2.75
N ILE A 563 9.65 23.59 -3.34
CA ILE A 563 9.24 24.55 -4.37
C ILE A 563 8.73 23.83 -5.62
N GLY A 564 9.33 22.70 -6.02
CA GLY A 564 8.87 21.89 -7.13
C GLY A 564 7.53 21.21 -6.87
N LEU A 565 7.31 20.72 -5.64
CA LEU A 565 6.02 20.23 -5.16
C LEU A 565 4.98 21.35 -5.13
N ILE A 566 5.36 22.55 -4.66
CA ILE A 566 4.51 23.73 -4.66
C ILE A 566 4.19 24.14 -6.10
N ILE A 567 5.17 24.22 -7.02
CA ILE A 567 4.95 24.59 -8.42
C ILE A 567 4.14 23.53 -9.16
N PHE A 568 4.40 22.23 -8.94
CA PHE A 568 3.62 21.15 -9.50
C PHE A 568 2.17 21.22 -8.98
N SER A 569 2.00 21.39 -7.67
CA SER A 569 0.69 21.59 -7.01
C SER A 569 -0.02 22.87 -7.46
N LEU A 570 0.70 23.95 -7.75
CA LEU A 570 0.18 25.22 -8.25
C LEU A 570 -0.22 25.10 -9.73
N LYS A 571 0.49 24.30 -10.52
CA LYS A 571 0.20 24.09 -11.94
C LYS A 571 -0.93 23.09 -12.17
N THR A 572 -1.14 22.14 -11.24
CA THR A 572 -2.28 21.22 -11.22
C THR A 572 -3.51 21.77 -10.49
N ASN A 573 -3.76 23.08 -10.63
CA ASN A 573 -4.94 23.81 -10.16
C ASN A 573 -4.82 24.31 -8.69
N MET A 574 -4.95 25.63 -8.45
CA MET A 574 -5.09 26.23 -7.10
C MET A 574 -6.16 25.51 -6.27
N VAL A 575 -7.17 24.98 -6.96
CA VAL A 575 -8.19 24.06 -6.45
C VAL A 575 -7.60 22.90 -5.66
N ALA A 576 -6.43 22.34 -6.00
CA ALA A 576 -5.81 21.26 -5.23
C ALA A 576 -5.29 21.72 -3.86
N ILE A 577 -4.70 22.91 -3.76
CA ILE A 577 -4.26 23.48 -2.48
C ILE A 577 -5.48 23.91 -1.67
N THR A 578 -6.45 24.59 -2.29
CA THR A 578 -7.70 24.97 -1.63
C THR A 578 -8.45 23.72 -1.18
N ASN A 579 -8.46 22.63 -1.95
CA ASN A 579 -9.04 21.34 -1.56
C ASN A 579 -8.24 20.64 -0.46
N VAL A 580 -6.91 20.78 -0.42
CA VAL A 580 -6.10 20.20 0.67
C VAL A 580 -6.36 20.98 1.95
N THR A 581 -6.31 22.31 1.90
CA THR A 581 -6.60 23.18 3.04
C THR A 581 -8.05 23.02 3.47
N SER A 582 -9.03 23.07 2.57
CA SER A 582 -10.45 22.87 2.90
C SER A 582 -10.72 21.46 3.41
N ARG A 583 -10.03 20.43 2.91
CA ARG A 583 -10.14 19.08 3.49
C ARG A 583 -9.47 18.96 4.84
N PHE A 584 -8.35 19.65 5.09
CA PHE A 584 -7.75 19.71 6.43
C PHE A 584 -8.66 20.48 7.38
N THR A 585 -9.18 21.63 6.97
CA THR A 585 -10.18 22.39 7.71
C THR A 585 -11.42 21.56 7.97
N ALA A 586 -11.97 20.87 6.96
CA ALA A 586 -13.09 19.94 7.09
C ALA A 586 -12.74 18.73 7.97
N MET A 587 -11.50 18.26 7.96
CA MET A 587 -11.01 17.23 8.90
C MET A 587 -11.01 17.76 10.33
N PHE A 588 -10.63 19.02 10.54
CA PHE A 588 -10.63 19.70 11.84
C PHE A 588 -12.05 20.10 12.30
N GLU A 589 -12.92 20.47 11.38
CA GLU A 589 -14.34 20.70 11.62
C GLU A 589 -15.05 19.38 11.88
N ALA A 590 -14.64 18.28 11.24
CA ALA A 590 -15.10 16.93 11.56
C ALA A 590 -14.71 16.48 12.99
N PHE A 591 -13.75 17.13 13.64
CA PHE A 591 -13.53 16.93 15.08
C PHE A 591 -14.45 17.78 15.97
N LYS A 592 -15.10 18.81 15.42
CA LYS A 592 -16.05 19.70 16.12
C LYS A 592 -17.51 19.28 15.91
N GLN A 593 -17.90 19.03 14.66
CA GLN A 593 -19.16 18.44 14.24
C GLN A 593 -18.84 17.04 13.72
N ASP A 594 -19.63 16.06 14.12
CA ASP A 594 -19.41 14.65 13.83
C ASP A 594 -19.01 14.37 12.35
N PRO A 595 -17.90 13.64 12.06
CA PRO A 595 -17.50 13.29 10.70
C PRO A 595 -18.59 12.55 9.92
N TYR A 596 -19.57 11.96 10.62
CA TYR A 596 -20.64 11.14 10.09
C TYR A 596 -21.97 11.87 9.95
N LEU A 597 -22.10 13.09 10.53
CA LEU A 597 -23.20 14.02 10.24
C LEU A 597 -22.95 14.79 8.94
N ASN A 598 -21.69 14.94 8.53
CA ASN A 598 -21.34 15.55 7.25
C ASN A 598 -21.57 14.53 6.12
N TYR A 599 -22.79 14.49 5.57
CA TYR A 599 -23.20 13.55 4.52
C TYR A 599 -22.24 13.63 3.32
N PHE A 600 -21.75 14.84 3.00
CA PHE A 600 -20.83 15.13 1.90
C PHE A 600 -19.33 15.14 2.29
N GLY A 601 -18.96 14.73 3.52
CA GLY A 601 -17.57 14.71 3.99
C GLY A 601 -16.67 13.68 3.26
N ASP A 602 -15.34 13.81 3.40
CA ASP A 602 -14.37 12.88 2.78
C ASP A 602 -14.60 11.44 3.28
N ILE A 603 -15.19 10.59 2.44
CA ILE A 603 -15.50 9.19 2.72
C ILE A 603 -14.25 8.48 3.24
N GLY A 604 -13.10 8.67 2.58
CA GLY A 604 -11.85 8.04 3.00
C GLY A 604 -11.37 8.44 4.40
N PHE A 605 -11.71 9.64 4.86
CA PHE A 605 -11.43 10.07 6.24
C PHE A 605 -12.36 9.37 7.25
N ARG A 606 -13.66 9.29 6.95
CA ARG A 606 -14.63 8.55 7.77
C ARG A 606 -14.16 7.10 7.98
N TYR A 607 -13.80 6.41 6.90
CA TYR A 607 -13.25 5.05 6.95
C TYR A 607 -12.03 4.93 7.89
N ARG A 608 -11.10 5.89 7.84
CA ARG A 608 -9.90 5.91 8.70
C ARG A 608 -10.20 6.12 10.17
N ILE A 609 -11.35 6.72 10.51
CA ILE A 609 -11.82 6.85 11.89
C ILE A 609 -12.57 5.59 12.30
N VAL A 610 -13.48 5.07 11.46
CA VAL A 610 -14.26 3.85 11.76
C VAL A 610 -13.32 2.69 12.05
N ALA A 611 -12.33 2.48 11.18
CA ALA A 611 -11.54 1.27 11.19
C ALA A 611 -10.84 1.03 12.54
N PRO A 612 -10.02 1.96 13.08
CA PRO A 612 -9.43 1.83 14.41
C PRO A 612 -10.43 1.50 15.52
N VAL A 613 -11.60 2.16 15.51
CA VAL A 613 -12.60 1.98 16.55
C VAL A 613 -13.22 0.59 16.48
N GLU A 614 -13.64 0.18 15.28
CA GLU A 614 -14.25 -1.12 15.06
C GLU A 614 -13.25 -2.24 15.34
N THR A 615 -11.99 -2.07 14.94
CA THR A 615 -10.91 -2.98 15.33
C THR A 615 -10.76 -3.07 16.85
N ILE A 616 -10.77 -1.95 17.59
CA ILE A 616 -10.67 -1.99 19.07
C ILE A 616 -11.89 -2.68 19.68
N ARG A 617 -13.10 -2.43 19.15
CA ARG A 617 -14.33 -3.11 19.59
C ARG A 617 -14.21 -4.62 19.38
N LEU A 618 -13.79 -5.04 18.19
CA LEU A 618 -13.57 -6.45 17.85
C LEU A 618 -12.50 -7.08 18.73
N ALA A 619 -11.37 -6.42 18.93
CA ALA A 619 -10.32 -6.90 19.81
C ALA A 619 -10.78 -7.10 21.26
N ARG A 620 -11.85 -6.41 21.71
CA ARG A 620 -12.38 -6.50 23.08
C ARG A 620 -13.48 -7.53 23.23
N SER A 621 -14.24 -7.84 22.19
CA SER A 621 -15.46 -8.67 22.29
C SER A 621 -15.19 -10.18 22.29
N GLY A 622 -13.92 -10.61 22.24
CA GLY A 622 -13.55 -12.01 22.15
C GLY A 622 -13.32 -12.70 23.50
N SER A 623 -13.16 -14.02 23.45
CA SER A 623 -12.64 -14.76 24.61
C SER A 623 -11.23 -14.28 25.00
N LEU A 624 -10.76 -14.57 26.22
CA LEU A 624 -9.40 -14.18 26.63
C LEU A 624 -8.32 -14.67 25.65
N LEU A 625 -8.50 -15.85 25.07
CA LEU A 625 -7.56 -16.38 24.07
C LEU A 625 -7.61 -15.60 22.75
N GLU A 626 -8.79 -15.22 22.29
CA GLU A 626 -8.95 -14.36 21.10
C GLU A 626 -8.41 -12.95 21.33
N ILE A 627 -8.52 -12.41 22.54
CA ILE A 627 -7.90 -11.12 22.90
C ILE A 627 -6.37 -11.23 22.81
N LEU A 628 -5.80 -12.33 23.32
CA LEU A 628 -4.35 -12.52 23.37
C LEU A 628 -3.73 -12.88 22.01
N PHE A 629 -4.36 -13.77 21.25
CA PHE A 629 -3.83 -14.34 20.00
C PHE A 629 -4.55 -13.88 18.73
N GLY A 630 -5.67 -13.18 18.85
CA GLY A 630 -6.45 -12.65 17.73
C GLY A 630 -7.49 -13.62 17.19
N ARG A 631 -8.19 -13.16 16.15
CA ARG A 631 -9.26 -13.90 15.46
C ARG A 631 -8.88 -14.42 14.07
N GLY A 632 -7.60 -14.33 13.72
CA GLY A 632 -7.09 -14.76 12.44
C GLY A 632 -7.15 -13.68 11.38
N LEU A 633 -6.38 -13.92 10.31
CA LEU A 633 -6.20 -13.02 9.18
C LEU A 633 -7.55 -12.63 8.55
N LYS A 634 -7.70 -11.37 8.11
CA LYS A 634 -8.88 -10.80 7.45
C LYS A 634 -10.18 -10.71 8.27
N THR A 635 -10.17 -11.05 9.56
CA THR A 635 -11.39 -10.93 10.38
C THR A 635 -11.86 -9.49 10.45
N THR A 636 -10.94 -8.57 10.73
CA THR A 636 -11.19 -7.14 10.79
C THR A 636 -11.69 -6.62 9.46
N PHE A 637 -11.06 -7.03 8.36
CA PHE A 637 -11.48 -6.65 7.01
C PHE A 637 -12.89 -7.09 6.67
N ASN A 638 -13.22 -8.35 6.92
CA ASN A 638 -14.55 -8.86 6.61
C ASN A 638 -15.63 -8.15 7.44
N THR A 639 -15.29 -7.75 8.67
CA THR A 639 -16.23 -7.07 9.57
C THR A 639 -16.38 -5.59 9.22
N ILE A 640 -15.26 -4.89 9.02
CA ILE A 640 -15.26 -3.47 8.63
C ILE A 640 -15.86 -3.32 7.23
N GLY A 641 -15.54 -4.18 6.28
CA GLY A 641 -16.07 -4.13 4.91
C GLY A 641 -17.60 -4.14 4.85
N VAL A 642 -18.24 -5.02 5.62
CA VAL A 642 -19.71 -5.08 5.71
C VAL A 642 -20.26 -3.80 6.32
N ASN A 643 -19.75 -3.41 7.49
CA ASN A 643 -20.20 -2.19 8.16
C ASN A 643 -19.97 -0.96 7.29
N THR A 644 -18.86 -0.91 6.57
CA THR A 644 -18.50 0.26 5.77
C THR A 644 -19.22 0.35 4.43
N THR A 645 -19.64 -0.78 3.84
CA THR A 645 -20.54 -0.79 2.68
C THR A 645 -21.90 -0.17 3.04
N ILE A 646 -22.40 -0.48 4.24
CA ILE A 646 -23.56 0.21 4.83
C ILE A 646 -23.20 1.70 5.03
N LEU A 647 -21.95 1.99 5.43
CA LEU A 647 -21.53 3.37 5.64
C LEU A 647 -21.25 4.20 4.36
N SER A 648 -21.13 3.63 3.16
CA SER A 648 -20.71 4.35 1.96
C SER A 648 -21.73 4.41 0.82
N GLN A 649 -22.99 4.05 1.08
CA GLN A 649 -24.08 4.21 0.10
C GLN A 649 -23.77 3.61 -1.28
N ASN A 650 -23.19 2.40 -1.30
CA ASN A 650 -22.76 1.67 -2.51
C ASN A 650 -21.51 2.20 -3.22
N GLU A 651 -20.85 3.27 -2.75
CA GLU A 651 -19.49 3.58 -3.21
C GLU A 651 -18.51 2.62 -2.53
N ILE A 652 -17.92 1.70 -3.30
CA ILE A 652 -16.88 0.79 -2.81
C ILE A 652 -15.61 1.62 -2.60
N ALA A 653 -15.49 2.28 -1.44
CA ALA A 653 -14.19 2.75 -1.01
C ALA A 653 -13.32 1.51 -0.76
N GLY A 654 -12.19 1.42 -1.46
CA GLY A 654 -11.22 0.35 -1.19
C GLY A 654 -10.84 0.34 0.30
N PRO A 655 -10.44 -0.81 0.86
CA PRO A 655 -10.14 -0.94 2.28
C PRO A 655 -9.05 0.06 2.69
N VAL A 656 -9.45 1.11 3.40
CA VAL A 656 -8.52 2.03 4.04
C VAL A 656 -8.36 1.58 5.48
N GLU A 657 -7.77 0.41 5.65
CA GLU A 657 -7.52 -0.17 6.96
C GLU A 657 -6.25 0.38 7.58
N ASN A 658 -6.33 0.69 8.87
CA ASN A 658 -5.15 0.91 9.68
C ASN A 658 -4.59 -0.45 10.09
N ALA A 659 -3.81 -1.07 9.20
CA ALA A 659 -3.27 -2.40 9.43
C ALA A 659 -2.50 -2.52 10.75
N PHE A 660 -1.91 -1.41 11.21
CA PHE A 660 -1.25 -1.31 12.50
C PHE A 660 -2.19 -1.68 13.66
N ILE A 661 -3.41 -1.14 13.65
CA ILE A 661 -4.42 -1.42 14.68
C ILE A 661 -5.12 -2.75 14.38
N CYS A 662 -5.38 -3.10 13.11
CA CYS A 662 -5.98 -4.39 12.71
C CYS A 662 -5.23 -5.60 13.29
N LEU A 663 -3.90 -5.52 13.41
CA LEU A 663 -3.10 -6.56 14.09
C LEU A 663 -3.60 -6.89 15.51
N LEU A 664 -4.18 -5.93 16.23
CA LEU A 664 -4.72 -6.14 17.57
C LEU A 664 -5.93 -7.08 17.56
N ALA A 665 -6.82 -6.98 16.58
CA ALA A 665 -7.99 -7.84 16.47
C ALA A 665 -7.68 -9.16 15.72
N ASP A 666 -6.86 -9.10 14.67
CA ASP A 666 -6.60 -10.26 13.82
C ASP A 666 -5.55 -11.20 14.43
N PHE A 667 -4.50 -10.66 15.06
CA PHE A 667 -3.39 -11.43 15.63
C PHE A 667 -3.18 -11.21 17.14
N GLY A 668 -4.08 -10.46 17.78
CA GLY A 668 -4.15 -10.30 19.22
C GLY A 668 -3.12 -9.34 19.82
N VAL A 669 -3.26 -9.14 21.13
CA VAL A 669 -2.39 -8.25 21.91
C VAL A 669 -0.92 -8.63 21.80
N PHE A 670 -0.56 -9.92 21.77
CA PHE A 670 0.86 -10.30 21.70
C PHE A 670 1.51 -9.82 20.41
N CYS A 671 0.91 -10.11 19.25
CA CYS A 671 1.48 -9.70 17.97
C CYS A 671 1.50 -8.17 17.84
N PHE A 672 0.46 -7.48 18.31
CA PHE A 672 0.42 -6.02 18.35
C PHE A 672 1.57 -5.43 19.20
N VAL A 673 1.80 -5.97 20.41
CA VAL A 673 2.90 -5.55 21.29
C VAL A 673 4.25 -5.77 20.61
N PHE A 674 4.43 -6.89 19.91
CA PHE A 674 5.67 -7.13 19.18
C PHE A 674 5.90 -6.12 18.07
N TYR A 675 4.87 -5.89 17.26
CA TYR A 675 4.92 -4.96 16.15
C TYR A 675 5.19 -3.53 16.60
N LEU A 676 4.40 -3.01 17.55
CA LEU A 676 4.58 -1.67 18.09
C LEU A 676 5.91 -1.54 18.84
N GLY A 677 6.35 -2.60 19.53
CA GLY A 677 7.66 -2.64 20.20
C GLY A 677 8.81 -2.45 19.23
N ILE A 678 8.82 -3.20 18.12
CA ILE A 678 9.84 -3.05 17.06
C ILE A 678 9.77 -1.66 16.42
N TYR A 679 8.56 -1.14 16.17
CA TYR A 679 8.36 0.20 15.60
C TYR A 679 9.01 1.29 16.46
N ILE A 680 8.69 1.31 17.75
CA ILE A 680 9.24 2.30 18.69
C ILE A 680 10.73 2.08 18.92
N ALA A 681 11.18 0.82 18.94
CA ALA A 681 12.60 0.49 19.06
C ALA A 681 13.41 0.97 17.86
N ALA A 682 12.85 0.92 16.64
CA ALA A 682 13.46 1.48 15.44
C ALA A 682 13.55 3.02 15.53
N ILE A 683 12.51 3.71 15.98
CA ILE A 683 12.54 5.18 16.21
C ILE A 683 13.64 5.53 17.22
N ARG A 684 13.70 4.82 18.34
CA ARG A 684 14.76 5.02 19.32
C ARG A 684 16.13 4.69 18.75
N GLY A 685 16.23 3.61 17.98
CA GLY A 685 17.48 3.16 17.34
C GLY A 685 18.08 4.21 16.43
N PHE A 686 17.25 4.91 15.67
CA PHE A 686 17.65 6.04 14.85
C PHE A 686 18.35 7.15 15.67
N PHE A 687 17.86 7.47 16.87
CA PHE A 687 18.45 8.52 17.73
C PHE A 687 19.57 8.02 18.65
N CYS A 688 19.50 6.80 19.16
CA CYS A 688 20.43 6.33 20.20
C CYS A 688 21.66 5.61 19.64
N ILE A 689 21.51 4.82 18.57
CA ILE A 689 22.59 3.96 18.06
C ILE A 689 23.75 4.80 17.51
N LYS A 690 24.98 4.35 17.78
CA LYS A 690 26.20 5.03 17.29
C LYS A 690 26.53 4.60 15.87
N GLU A 691 26.37 3.31 15.58
CA GLU A 691 26.70 2.76 14.27
C GLU A 691 25.79 3.34 13.18
N LYS A 692 26.43 3.87 12.13
CA LYS A 692 25.74 4.56 11.04
C LYS A 692 24.79 3.64 10.27
N GLN A 693 25.24 2.45 9.92
CA GLN A 693 24.43 1.48 9.16
C GLN A 693 23.19 1.05 9.96
N THR A 694 23.33 0.81 11.27
CA THR A 694 22.20 0.43 12.12
C THR A 694 21.17 1.53 12.28
N ARG A 695 21.60 2.79 12.34
CA ARG A 695 20.66 3.92 12.25
C ARG A 695 19.94 3.97 10.91
N PHE A 696 20.63 3.72 9.80
CA PHE A 696 20.00 3.70 8.47
C PHE A 696 18.91 2.64 8.37
N ILE A 697 19.20 1.42 8.83
CA ILE A 697 18.20 0.34 8.90
C ILE A 697 17.07 0.70 9.86
N SER A 698 17.36 1.38 10.98
CA SER A 698 16.34 1.85 11.92
C SER A 698 15.37 2.84 11.28
N VAL A 699 15.86 3.82 10.49
CA VAL A 699 15.00 4.75 9.74
C VAL A 699 14.21 4.00 8.67
N LEU A 700 14.86 3.08 7.94
CA LEU A 700 14.21 2.28 6.91
C LEU A 700 13.03 1.50 7.48
N LEU A 701 13.25 0.77 8.57
CA LEU A 701 12.21 0.02 9.25
C LEU A 701 11.10 0.93 9.77
N PHE A 702 11.44 2.04 10.43
CA PHE A 702 10.47 3.03 10.89
C PHE A 702 9.59 3.59 9.76
N ILE A 703 10.18 3.97 8.62
CA ILE A 703 9.44 4.55 7.50
C ILE A 703 8.55 3.50 6.83
N VAL A 704 9.06 2.29 6.59
CA VAL A 704 8.28 1.20 5.98
C VAL A 704 7.12 0.79 6.90
N MET A 705 7.35 0.66 8.21
CA MET A 705 6.26 0.41 9.18
C MET A 705 5.31 1.60 9.30
N SER A 706 5.76 2.84 9.11
CA SER A 706 4.85 3.99 9.10
C SER A 706 3.93 4.00 7.87
N ALA A 707 4.33 3.37 6.76
CA ALA A 707 3.45 3.22 5.60
C ALA A 707 2.20 2.38 5.94
N THR A 708 2.28 1.47 6.91
CA THR A 708 1.20 0.56 7.32
C THR A 708 0.16 1.21 8.22
N LEU A 709 0.45 2.40 8.75
CA LEU A 709 -0.55 3.26 9.38
C LEU A 709 -1.57 3.77 8.35
N PHE A 710 -1.20 3.74 7.06
CA PHE A 710 -1.99 4.28 5.96
C PHE A 710 -2.30 3.25 4.87
N ALA A 711 -1.89 2.00 5.05
CA ALA A 711 -1.95 0.94 4.07
C ALA A 711 -2.39 -0.37 4.70
N ASP A 712 -3.16 -1.14 3.96
CA ASP A 712 -3.53 -2.48 4.37
C ASP A 712 -2.36 -3.46 4.14
N LEU A 713 -1.87 -4.07 5.22
CA LEU A 713 -0.76 -5.03 5.17
C LEU A 713 -1.18 -6.41 4.72
N GLN A 714 -2.44 -6.78 4.95
CA GLN A 714 -2.87 -8.17 4.84
C GLN A 714 -3.04 -8.63 3.39
N TYR A 715 -3.09 -7.67 2.48
CA TYR A 715 -3.16 -7.91 1.04
C TYR A 715 -1.79 -7.82 0.36
N TRP A 716 -0.78 -7.19 0.96
CA TRP A 716 0.40 -6.79 0.18
C TRP A 716 1.64 -7.55 0.64
N ALA A 717 1.76 -8.78 0.14
CA ALA A 717 2.90 -9.69 0.39
C ALA A 717 4.25 -8.98 0.26
N ASN A 718 4.41 -8.13 -0.76
CA ASN A 718 5.59 -7.29 -0.96
C ASN A 718 5.88 -6.26 0.17
N VAL A 719 4.85 -5.62 0.74
CA VAL A 719 5.05 -4.67 1.85
C VAL A 719 5.32 -5.43 3.14
N SER A 720 4.57 -6.52 3.38
CA SER A 720 4.83 -7.48 4.46
C SER A 720 6.28 -7.98 4.41
N TYR A 721 6.76 -8.39 3.23
CA TYR A 721 8.13 -8.81 2.97
C TYR A 721 9.14 -7.75 3.43
N PHE A 722 8.98 -6.48 3.00
CA PHE A 722 9.87 -5.40 3.43
C PHE A 722 9.91 -5.22 4.95
N ILE A 723 8.74 -5.24 5.61
CA ILE A 723 8.67 -4.99 7.05
C ILE A 723 9.39 -6.07 7.82
N TRP A 724 9.05 -7.34 7.54
CA TRP A 724 9.57 -8.45 8.32
C TRP A 724 11.04 -8.72 8.02
N ILE A 725 11.48 -8.57 6.76
CA ILE A 725 12.89 -8.71 6.42
C ILE A 725 13.74 -7.60 7.05
N PHE A 726 13.28 -6.34 7.02
CA PHE A 726 14.02 -5.24 7.64
C PHE A 726 13.98 -5.31 9.17
N ALA A 727 12.90 -5.80 9.77
CA ALA A 727 12.86 -6.11 11.20
C ALA A 727 13.92 -7.15 11.57
N GLY A 728 14.06 -8.21 10.76
CA GLY A 728 15.12 -9.21 10.91
C GLY A 728 16.53 -8.64 10.81
N ILE A 729 16.81 -7.85 9.76
CA ILE A 729 18.12 -7.21 9.57
C ILE A 729 18.42 -6.28 10.74
N TRP A 730 17.44 -5.49 11.17
CA TRP A 730 17.55 -4.59 12.31
C TRP A 730 17.87 -5.34 13.61
N LEU A 731 17.13 -6.40 13.94
CA LEU A 731 17.38 -7.24 15.12
C LEU A 731 18.79 -7.83 15.11
N GLY A 732 19.22 -8.38 13.96
CA GLY A 732 20.55 -8.95 13.81
C GLY A 732 21.67 -7.91 13.96
N MET A 733 21.44 -6.66 13.55
CA MET A 733 22.43 -5.58 13.69
C MET A 733 22.44 -4.93 15.08
N VAL A 734 21.28 -4.75 15.71
CA VAL A 734 21.16 -4.18 17.07
C VAL A 734 21.88 -5.04 18.10
N ARG A 735 21.94 -6.35 17.89
CA ARG A 735 22.72 -7.29 18.71
C ARG A 735 24.16 -6.82 18.97
N TYR A 736 24.82 -6.19 17.98
CA TYR A 736 26.20 -5.74 18.12
C TYR A 736 26.36 -4.53 19.05
N GLU A 737 25.29 -3.77 19.31
CA GLU A 737 25.33 -2.58 20.17
C GLU A 737 25.31 -2.94 21.67
N LYS A 738 24.86 -4.14 22.04
CA LYS A 738 24.73 -4.62 23.44
C LYS A 738 23.89 -3.72 24.36
N ASP A 739 23.04 -2.85 23.80
CA ASP A 739 22.13 -2.00 24.57
C ASP A 739 20.76 -2.68 24.69
N GLU A 740 20.54 -3.40 25.79
CA GLU A 740 19.26 -4.06 26.05
C GLU A 740 18.10 -3.07 26.23
N LYS A 741 18.37 -1.85 26.71
CA LYS A 741 17.32 -0.82 26.93
C LYS A 741 16.69 -0.40 25.60
N LEU A 742 17.46 -0.44 24.52
CA LEU A 742 17.00 -0.11 23.17
C LEU A 742 15.83 -0.99 22.73
N VAL A 743 15.81 -2.25 23.16
CA VAL A 743 14.80 -3.25 22.78
C VAL A 743 13.69 -3.29 23.83
N TRP A 744 14.00 -3.58 25.08
CA TRP A 744 12.99 -3.88 26.11
C TRP A 744 12.06 -2.72 26.45
N GLN A 745 12.54 -1.46 26.46
CA GLN A 745 11.71 -0.31 26.83
C GLN A 745 10.53 -0.09 25.87
N PRO A 746 10.77 -0.10 24.55
CA PRO A 746 9.70 -0.19 23.56
C PRO A 746 8.69 -1.33 23.79
N PHE A 747 9.12 -2.56 24.08
CA PHE A 747 8.18 -3.68 24.28
C PHE A 747 7.29 -3.49 25.52
N ILE A 748 7.86 -3.06 26.65
CA ILE A 748 7.09 -2.80 27.86
C ILE A 748 6.11 -1.63 27.63
N PHE A 749 6.58 -0.58 26.96
CA PHE A 749 5.73 0.55 26.56
C PHE A 749 4.55 0.07 25.71
N SER A 750 4.80 -0.78 24.71
CA SER A 750 3.76 -1.33 23.83
C SER A 750 2.76 -2.19 24.59
N ALA A 751 3.21 -2.98 25.57
CA ALA A 751 2.33 -3.78 26.42
C ALA A 751 1.39 -2.90 27.26
N ILE A 752 1.92 -1.84 27.89
CA ILE A 752 1.09 -0.89 28.65
C ILE A 752 0.15 -0.12 27.71
N PHE A 753 0.63 0.27 26.53
CA PHE A 753 -0.18 0.96 25.53
C PHE A 753 -1.34 0.08 25.03
N ALA A 754 -1.13 -1.22 24.83
CA ALA A 754 -2.20 -2.15 24.48
C ALA A 754 -3.29 -2.23 25.57
N ILE A 755 -2.90 -2.20 26.85
CA ILE A 755 -3.87 -2.14 27.97
C ILE A 755 -4.67 -0.83 27.93
N ILE A 756 -4.03 0.29 27.61
CA ILE A 756 -4.70 1.58 27.46
C ILE A 756 -5.67 1.55 26.27
N LEU A 757 -5.28 0.99 25.12
CA LEU A 757 -6.16 0.81 23.98
C LEU A 757 -7.38 -0.05 24.34
N TYR A 758 -7.19 -1.13 25.11
CA TYR A 758 -8.29 -1.95 25.62
C TYR A 758 -9.27 -1.15 26.50
N LYS A 759 -8.78 -0.16 27.25
CA LYS A 759 -9.58 0.74 28.11
C LYS A 759 -9.99 2.04 27.42
N LEU A 760 -9.59 2.25 26.15
CA LEU A 760 -9.77 3.51 25.44
C LEU A 760 -11.25 3.95 25.38
N PRO A 761 -12.25 3.08 25.15
CA PRO A 761 -13.64 3.52 25.09
C PRO A 761 -14.14 4.14 26.40
N TRP A 762 -13.69 3.64 27.55
CA TRP A 762 -14.03 4.22 28.85
C TRP A 762 -13.35 5.58 29.07
N PHE A 763 -12.06 5.69 28.72
CA PHE A 763 -11.33 6.95 28.80
C PHE A 763 -11.89 8.00 27.82
N TYR A 764 -12.37 7.55 26.67
CA TYR A 764 -12.95 8.43 25.66
C TYR A 764 -14.29 9.01 26.08
N THR A 765 -15.13 8.28 26.81
CA THR A 765 -16.34 8.84 27.43
C THR A 765 -16.04 10.06 28.29
N TRP A 766 -14.97 9.98 29.09
CA TRP A 766 -14.49 11.10 29.90
C TRP A 766 -13.96 12.23 29.00
N ILE A 767 -13.08 11.92 28.04
CA ILE A 767 -12.53 12.93 27.09
C ILE A 767 -13.66 13.66 26.36
N ARG A 768 -14.66 12.95 25.82
CA ARG A 768 -15.76 13.54 25.07
C ARG A 768 -16.53 14.53 25.92
N THR A 769 -16.82 14.18 27.17
CA THR A 769 -17.48 15.09 28.13
C THR A 769 -16.62 16.33 28.40
N VAL A 770 -15.29 16.17 28.58
CA VAL A 770 -14.35 17.30 28.73
C VAL A 770 -14.33 18.18 27.48
N VAL A 771 -14.31 17.58 26.28
CA VAL A 771 -14.26 18.31 25.01
C VAL A 771 -15.53 19.12 24.79
N VAL A 772 -16.71 18.52 24.99
CA VAL A 772 -18.00 19.20 24.87
C VAL A 772 -18.06 20.38 25.85
N SER A 773 -17.67 20.15 27.12
CA SER A 773 -17.63 21.20 28.14
C SER A 773 -16.66 22.35 27.81
N ILE A 774 -15.40 22.05 27.43
CA ILE A 774 -14.43 23.08 27.06
C ILE A 774 -14.87 23.82 25.78
N SER A 775 -15.45 23.10 24.81
CA SER A 775 -15.89 23.72 23.56
C SER A 775 -16.97 24.75 23.79
N GLY A 776 -17.91 24.51 24.71
CA GLY A 776 -18.92 25.48 25.11
C GLY A 776 -18.34 26.72 25.81
N ASN A 777 -17.29 26.56 26.61
CA ASN A 777 -16.74 27.63 27.44
C ASN A 777 -15.60 28.45 26.79
N ILE A 778 -14.69 27.79 26.07
CA ILE A 778 -13.41 28.36 25.59
C ILE A 778 -13.26 28.16 24.06
N GLY A 779 -14.20 27.46 23.43
CA GLY A 779 -14.21 27.18 22.00
C GLY A 779 -13.47 25.90 21.61
N GLY A 780 -13.86 25.32 20.46
CA GLY A 780 -13.40 23.99 20.04
C GLY A 780 -11.90 23.85 19.73
N PHE A 781 -11.15 24.94 19.51
CA PHE A 781 -9.70 24.82 19.33
C PHE A 781 -8.97 24.55 20.65
N ALA A 782 -9.44 25.14 21.75
CA ALA A 782 -8.87 24.93 23.07
C ALA A 782 -9.12 23.50 23.59
N SER A 783 -10.29 22.93 23.30
CA SER A 783 -10.59 21.53 23.64
C SER A 783 -9.65 20.56 22.91
N LEU A 784 -9.37 20.79 21.62
CA LEU A 784 -8.41 20.01 20.84
C LEU A 784 -6.99 20.07 21.41
N ILE A 785 -6.49 21.27 21.74
CA ILE A 785 -5.18 21.43 22.38
C ILE A 785 -5.13 20.65 23.70
N THR A 786 -6.20 20.72 24.51
CA THR A 786 -6.26 20.04 25.80
C THR A 786 -6.17 18.52 25.64
N VAL A 787 -6.95 17.93 24.73
CA VAL A 787 -6.89 16.49 24.44
C VAL A 787 -5.53 16.08 23.90
N PHE A 788 -4.95 16.88 23.01
CA PHE A 788 -3.62 16.63 22.48
C PHE A 788 -2.55 16.64 23.58
N LEU A 789 -2.55 17.67 24.43
CA LEU A 789 -1.62 17.78 25.57
C LEU A 789 -1.81 16.62 26.55
N LEU A 790 -3.05 16.18 26.80
CA LEU A 790 -3.33 15.04 27.66
C LEU A 790 -2.75 13.76 27.08
N GLY A 791 -2.99 13.49 25.81
CA GLY A 791 -2.40 12.34 25.11
C GLY A 791 -0.87 12.35 25.17
N VAL A 792 -0.24 13.49 24.85
CA VAL A 792 1.22 13.66 24.94
C VAL A 792 1.74 13.43 26.37
N SER A 793 1.05 13.96 27.39
CA SER A 793 1.44 13.78 28.80
C SER A 793 1.41 12.31 29.23
N ILE A 794 0.38 11.56 28.82
CA ILE A 794 0.23 10.14 29.10
C ILE A 794 1.34 9.34 28.40
N LEU A 795 1.65 9.66 27.14
CA LEU A 795 2.73 9.00 26.41
C LEU A 795 4.10 9.24 27.07
N ILE A 796 4.39 10.48 27.49
CA ILE A 796 5.61 10.82 28.25
C ILE A 796 5.67 10.03 29.55
N LEU A 797 4.58 10.01 30.31
CA LEU A 797 4.46 9.30 31.59
C LEU A 797 4.81 7.82 31.43
N ILE A 798 4.17 7.12 30.48
CA ILE A 798 4.38 5.68 30.25
C ILE A 798 5.82 5.44 29.78
N TRP A 799 6.32 6.24 28.84
CA TRP A 799 7.66 6.09 28.31
C TRP A 799 8.73 6.21 29.41
N SER A 800 8.59 7.23 30.25
CA SER A 800 9.47 7.48 31.39
C SER A 800 9.36 6.41 32.47
N ALA A 801 8.14 5.94 32.78
CA ALA A 801 7.93 4.83 33.71
C ALA A 801 8.65 3.55 33.24
N CYS A 802 8.51 3.20 31.95
CA CYS A 802 9.20 2.06 31.35
C CYS A 802 10.72 2.22 31.42
N GLY A 803 11.24 3.42 31.13
CA GLY A 803 12.67 3.73 31.21
C GLY A 803 13.24 3.57 32.63
N THR A 804 12.48 4.01 33.63
CA THR A 804 12.83 3.85 35.05
C THR A 804 12.81 2.38 35.47
N ILE A 805 11.76 1.63 35.15
CA ILE A 805 11.66 0.19 35.47
C ILE A 805 12.84 -0.58 34.89
N ILE A 806 13.15 -0.36 33.62
CA ILE A 806 14.26 -1.07 32.96
C ILE A 806 15.60 -0.64 33.54
N SER A 807 15.79 0.64 33.86
CA SER A 807 17.04 1.10 34.47
C SER A 807 17.24 0.51 35.87
N LEU A 808 16.16 0.34 36.65
CA LEU A 808 16.19 -0.36 37.92
C LEU A 808 16.55 -1.84 37.75
N VAL A 809 15.96 -2.53 36.77
CA VAL A 809 16.22 -3.96 36.52
C VAL A 809 17.64 -4.20 35.98
N THR A 810 18.10 -3.39 35.04
CA THR A 810 19.37 -3.60 34.31
C THR A 810 20.58 -2.99 35.02
N THR A 811 20.46 -1.75 35.50
CA THR A 811 21.58 -0.98 36.06
C THR A 811 21.53 -0.81 37.58
N LYS A 812 20.44 -1.23 38.25
CA LYS A 812 20.18 -0.99 39.68
C LYS A 812 20.16 0.49 40.12
N HIS A 813 20.24 1.40 39.15
CA HIS A 813 20.18 2.84 39.34
C HIS A 813 19.13 3.42 38.39
N THR A 814 18.43 4.47 38.84
CA THR A 814 17.48 5.21 38.02
C THR A 814 18.22 6.14 37.07
N ASP A 815 17.77 6.21 35.82
CA ASP A 815 18.22 7.22 34.87
C ASP A 815 17.56 8.56 35.22
N ASP A 816 18.38 9.61 35.38
CA ASP A 816 17.90 10.93 35.81
C ASP A 816 16.87 11.51 34.84
N TRP A 817 17.10 11.33 33.53
CA TRP A 817 16.17 11.81 32.49
C TRP A 817 14.83 11.08 32.53
N SER A 818 14.85 9.75 32.70
CA SER A 818 13.63 8.96 32.86
C SER A 818 12.86 9.37 34.12
N SER A 819 13.57 9.68 35.21
CA SER A 819 12.97 10.12 36.48
C SER A 819 12.36 11.52 36.38
N ILE A 820 13.05 12.47 35.74
CA ILE A 820 12.55 13.82 35.47
C ILE A 820 11.32 13.74 34.56
N GLY A 821 11.40 12.97 33.46
CA GLY A 821 10.27 12.79 32.55
C GLY A 821 9.07 12.14 33.24
N LEU A 822 9.30 11.22 34.18
CA LEU A 822 8.24 10.60 34.99
C LEU A 822 7.56 11.65 35.87
N ALA A 823 8.34 12.47 36.60
CA ALA A 823 7.80 13.53 37.43
C ALA A 823 7.00 14.57 36.61
N VAL A 824 7.54 15.02 35.47
CA VAL A 824 6.87 15.96 34.55
C VAL A 824 5.59 15.34 33.99
N GLY A 825 5.64 14.07 33.55
CA GLY A 825 4.47 13.35 33.06
C GLY A 825 3.37 13.26 34.12
N ILE A 826 3.71 12.89 35.36
CA ILE A 826 2.74 12.82 36.47
C ILE A 826 2.10 14.19 36.71
N VAL A 827 2.92 15.24 36.85
CA VAL A 827 2.42 16.59 37.14
C VAL A 827 1.50 17.09 36.02
N LEU A 828 1.91 16.96 34.75
CA LEU A 828 1.09 17.38 33.60
C LEU A 828 -0.21 16.60 33.50
N THR A 829 -0.17 15.27 33.63
CA THR A 829 -1.36 14.43 33.57
C THR A 829 -2.32 14.74 34.72
N VAL A 830 -1.83 14.94 35.95
CA VAL A 830 -2.66 15.33 37.10
C VAL A 830 -3.31 16.70 36.86
N ILE A 831 -2.55 17.71 36.40
CA ILE A 831 -3.09 19.04 36.10
C ILE A 831 -4.22 18.94 35.05
N LEU A 832 -4.00 18.19 33.97
CA LEU A 832 -4.98 18.07 32.88
C LEU A 832 -6.22 17.25 33.30
N ILE A 833 -6.06 16.21 34.13
CA ILE A 833 -7.19 15.46 34.68
C ILE A 833 -8.00 16.33 35.66
N VAL A 834 -7.32 17.08 36.55
CA VAL A 834 -7.98 18.02 37.46
C VAL A 834 -8.73 19.09 36.67
N PHE A 835 -8.09 19.68 35.67
CA PHE A 835 -8.72 20.66 34.78
C PHE A 835 -9.95 20.07 34.07
N GLY A 836 -9.83 18.88 33.47
CA GLY A 836 -10.95 18.19 32.83
C GLY A 836 -12.09 17.90 33.81
N ASN A 837 -11.79 17.46 35.03
CA ASN A 837 -12.81 17.24 36.06
C ASN A 837 -13.48 18.54 36.54
N VAL A 838 -12.75 19.65 36.60
CA VAL A 838 -13.34 20.97 36.89
C VAL A 838 -14.32 21.36 35.78
N GLN A 839 -13.95 21.17 34.51
CA GLN A 839 -14.84 21.44 33.38
C GLN A 839 -16.08 20.53 33.40
N ILE A 840 -15.90 19.23 33.64
CA ILE A 840 -17.02 18.28 33.82
C ILE A 840 -17.94 18.73 34.97
N ARG A 841 -17.39 19.22 36.08
CA ARG A 841 -18.19 19.70 37.21
C ARG A 841 -18.98 20.96 36.86
N MET A 842 -18.37 21.91 36.16
CA MET A 842 -19.09 23.09 35.66
C MET A 842 -20.23 22.68 34.73
N ALA A 843 -19.96 21.80 33.77
CA ALA A 843 -21.00 21.26 32.89
C ALA A 843 -22.09 20.52 33.68
N PHE A 844 -21.74 19.76 34.72
CA PHE A 844 -22.72 19.09 35.57
C PHE A 844 -23.70 20.07 36.21
N ASP A 845 -23.20 21.18 36.77
CA ASP A 845 -24.05 22.22 37.35
C ASP A 845 -24.99 22.82 36.28
N ASP A 846 -24.52 22.95 35.05
CA ASP A 846 -25.30 23.47 33.92
C ASP A 846 -26.34 22.49 33.37
N ILE A 847 -26.11 21.17 33.42
CA ILE A 847 -27.00 20.14 32.83
C ILE A 847 -27.80 19.31 33.85
N THR A 848 -27.63 19.55 35.15
CA THR A 848 -28.31 18.73 36.18
C THR A 848 -29.83 18.78 36.04
N TRP A 849 -30.39 19.97 35.84
CA TRP A 849 -31.83 20.15 35.69
C TRP A 849 -32.36 19.46 34.42
N GLN A 850 -31.54 19.38 33.35
CA GLN A 850 -31.87 18.65 32.12
C GLN A 850 -31.98 17.14 32.41
N MET A 851 -30.96 16.57 33.05
CA MET A 851 -30.96 15.16 33.42
C MET A 851 -32.11 14.82 34.40
N GLU A 852 -32.48 15.73 35.29
CA GLU A 852 -33.64 15.52 36.18
C GLU A 852 -34.96 15.49 35.42
N ALA A 853 -35.14 16.34 34.42
CA ALA A 853 -36.32 16.34 33.56
C ALA A 853 -36.42 15.05 32.72
N GLU A 854 -35.30 14.46 32.34
CA GLU A 854 -35.22 13.26 31.50
C GLU A 854 -35.23 11.95 32.29
N ALA A 855 -35.10 12.02 33.63
CA ALA A 855 -34.79 10.84 34.45
C ALA A 855 -35.84 9.74 34.42
N VAL A 856 -37.12 10.10 34.31
CA VAL A 856 -38.22 9.11 34.23
C VAL A 856 -38.14 8.35 32.91
N THR A 857 -37.98 9.07 31.81
CA THR A 857 -37.90 8.48 30.46
C THR A 857 -36.66 7.63 30.30
N ILE A 858 -35.49 8.10 30.73
CA ILE A 858 -34.23 7.34 30.60
C ILE A 858 -34.27 6.06 31.43
N LYS A 859 -34.83 6.09 32.65
CA LYS A 859 -34.98 4.86 33.46
C LYS A 859 -35.92 3.86 32.82
N ALA A 860 -37.05 4.30 32.28
CA ALA A 860 -37.96 3.42 31.57
C ALA A 860 -37.29 2.78 30.33
N ILE A 861 -36.44 3.54 29.62
CA ILE A 861 -35.62 3.00 28.54
C ILE A 861 -34.63 1.96 29.09
N GLN A 862 -33.91 2.25 30.18
CA GLN A 862 -32.94 1.31 30.76
C GLN A 862 -33.55 0.00 31.26
N ASP A 863 -34.76 0.07 31.82
CA ASP A 863 -35.45 -1.09 32.39
C ASP A 863 -35.95 -2.06 31.30
N GLU A 864 -36.23 -1.55 30.09
CA GLU A 864 -36.86 -2.30 28.99
C GLU A 864 -35.95 -2.49 27.76
N ALA A 865 -34.82 -1.80 27.65
CA ALA A 865 -33.91 -1.89 26.50
C ALA A 865 -33.33 -3.31 26.35
N ASP A 866 -33.43 -3.88 25.16
CA ASP A 866 -32.80 -5.17 24.82
C ASP A 866 -31.30 -5.01 24.50
N GLY A 867 -30.85 -3.79 24.21
CA GLY A 867 -29.46 -3.53 23.87
C GLY A 867 -28.83 -2.30 24.50
N ASP A 868 -27.74 -1.84 23.89
CA ASP A 868 -26.84 -0.86 24.50
C ASP A 868 -27.37 0.57 24.34
N ILE A 869 -27.32 1.34 25.43
CA ILE A 869 -27.69 2.76 25.46
C ILE A 869 -26.42 3.60 25.42
N TYR A 870 -26.38 4.54 24.47
CA TYR A 870 -25.30 5.49 24.25
C TYR A 870 -25.81 6.91 24.47
N CYS A 871 -24.89 7.82 24.76
CA CYS A 871 -25.18 9.24 24.89
C CYS A 871 -24.14 10.05 24.14
N ASP A 872 -24.59 11.00 23.33
CA ASP A 872 -23.71 11.86 22.54
C ASP A 872 -23.25 13.10 23.28
N THR A 873 -24.13 13.64 24.13
CA THR A 873 -23.94 14.86 24.90
C THR A 873 -23.60 14.51 26.34
N TYR A 874 -22.38 14.82 26.77
CA TYR A 874 -21.91 14.59 28.15
C TYR A 874 -22.02 13.13 28.65
N PRO A 875 -21.53 12.12 27.90
CA PRO A 875 -21.77 10.72 28.25
C PRO A 875 -21.22 10.29 29.62
N ALA A 876 -20.17 10.93 30.13
CA ALA A 876 -19.67 10.63 31.48
C ALA A 876 -20.64 11.08 32.57
N LEU A 877 -21.34 12.20 32.36
CA LEU A 877 -22.32 12.73 33.32
C LEU A 877 -23.59 11.89 33.32
N TYR A 878 -24.12 11.57 32.14
CA TYR A 878 -25.26 10.65 32.00
C TYR A 878 -24.95 9.28 32.60
N ASN A 879 -23.78 8.70 32.34
CA ASN A 879 -23.39 7.43 32.95
C ASN A 879 -23.25 7.53 34.48
N THR A 880 -22.74 8.65 35.00
CA THR A 880 -22.65 8.87 36.46
C THR A 880 -24.03 8.97 37.11
N ARG A 881 -25.00 9.57 36.41
CA ARG A 881 -26.36 9.78 36.92
C ARG A 881 -27.26 8.56 36.80
N PHE A 882 -27.24 7.89 35.66
CA PHE A 882 -28.18 6.82 35.31
C PHE A 882 -27.57 5.41 35.38
N GLY A 883 -26.24 5.28 35.38
CA GLY A 883 -25.57 3.98 35.21
C GLY A 883 -25.74 3.42 33.80
N ASP A 884 -25.03 2.34 33.47
CA ASP A 884 -25.18 1.53 32.25
C ASP A 884 -25.15 2.22 30.87
N ILE A 885 -24.87 3.52 30.79
CA ILE A 885 -24.62 4.23 29.54
C ILE A 885 -23.24 3.78 29.00
N LYS A 886 -23.23 3.15 27.83
CA LYS A 886 -22.01 2.62 27.23
C LYS A 886 -21.13 3.73 26.67
N GLY A 887 -19.82 3.57 26.90
CA GLY A 887 -18.81 4.41 26.30
C GLY A 887 -18.54 4.01 24.86
N THR A 888 -18.57 4.99 23.97
CA THR A 888 -18.26 4.78 22.56
C THR A 888 -17.29 5.83 22.04
N LEU A 889 -16.39 5.41 21.15
CA LEU A 889 -15.53 6.29 20.36
C LEU A 889 -16.30 6.93 19.19
N PHE A 890 -17.47 6.39 18.90
CA PHE A 890 -18.37 6.83 17.85
C PHE A 890 -19.26 7.95 18.33
N SER A 891 -19.63 8.83 17.42
CA SER A 891 -20.85 9.61 17.58
C SER A 891 -22.09 8.73 17.42
N GLY A 892 -23.25 9.23 17.79
CA GLY A 892 -24.53 8.58 17.60
C GLY A 892 -24.75 8.21 16.15
N ALA A 893 -24.53 9.14 15.21
CA ALA A 893 -24.72 8.86 13.78
C ALA A 893 -23.82 7.72 13.26
N SER A 894 -22.62 7.55 13.82
CA SER A 894 -21.71 6.45 13.43
C SER A 894 -22.22 5.07 13.87
N LEU A 895 -23.11 5.02 14.86
CA LEU A 895 -23.66 3.77 15.37
C LEU A 895 -24.81 3.24 14.49
N ALA A 896 -25.12 3.87 13.36
CA ALA A 896 -26.20 3.48 12.47
C ALA A 896 -26.11 2.02 11.95
N ALA A 897 -24.91 1.47 11.84
CA ALA A 897 -24.72 0.07 11.46
C ALA A 897 -25.00 -0.94 12.59
N MET A 898 -25.26 -0.48 13.82
CA MET A 898 -25.55 -1.33 14.96
C MET A 898 -27.05 -1.60 15.09
N GLN A 899 -27.38 -2.80 15.54
CA GLN A 899 -28.74 -3.24 15.82
C GLN A 899 -29.01 -3.23 17.33
N ASN A 900 -30.27 -3.02 17.70
CA ASN A 900 -30.73 -2.98 19.09
C ASN A 900 -29.91 -1.99 19.92
N ILE A 901 -29.88 -0.73 19.49
CA ILE A 901 -29.20 0.32 20.25
C ILE A 901 -30.08 1.55 20.38
N THR A 902 -29.80 2.31 21.43
CA THR A 902 -30.49 3.55 21.75
C THR A 902 -29.45 4.65 21.95
N ILE A 903 -29.68 5.83 21.36
CA ILE A 903 -28.74 6.94 21.37
C ILE A 903 -29.47 8.18 21.88
N ILE A 904 -28.98 8.74 22.99
CA ILE A 904 -29.43 10.02 23.53
C ILE A 904 -28.58 11.13 22.89
N THR A 905 -29.21 12.12 22.27
CA THR A 905 -28.53 13.22 21.59
C THR A 905 -29.26 14.55 21.84
N ASP A 906 -28.64 15.65 21.42
CA ASP A 906 -29.27 16.99 21.43
C ASP A 906 -30.49 17.02 20.49
N ILE A 907 -31.56 17.68 20.91
CA ILE A 907 -32.82 17.78 20.15
C ILE A 907 -32.65 18.44 18.77
N ASN A 908 -31.61 19.24 18.57
CA ASN A 908 -31.36 19.95 17.32
C ASN A 908 -30.46 19.16 16.35
N VAL A 909 -29.99 17.98 16.73
CA VAL A 909 -29.08 17.18 15.91
C VAL A 909 -29.87 16.19 15.05
N GLU A 910 -30.05 16.52 13.76
CA GLU A 910 -30.58 15.56 12.79
C GLU A 910 -29.51 14.55 12.39
N ALA A 911 -29.70 13.30 12.80
CA ALA A 911 -28.87 12.18 12.38
C ALA A 911 -29.54 11.38 11.26
N GLN A 912 -29.61 11.95 10.05
CA GLN A 912 -30.32 11.34 8.91
C GLN A 912 -29.86 9.91 8.58
N ARG A 913 -28.60 9.60 8.89
CA ARG A 913 -28.07 8.26 8.73
C ARG A 913 -28.78 7.23 9.60
N LEU A 914 -29.11 7.56 10.85
CA LEU A 914 -29.82 6.66 11.76
C LEU A 914 -31.22 6.36 11.20
N ILE A 915 -31.92 7.39 10.71
CA ILE A 915 -33.23 7.25 10.07
C ILE A 915 -33.16 6.29 8.87
N ASN A 916 -32.15 6.44 8.00
CA ASN A 916 -31.97 5.56 6.84
C ASN A 916 -31.74 4.09 7.21
N GLU A 917 -31.13 3.82 8.38
CA GLU A 917 -30.92 2.47 8.92
C GLU A 917 -32.09 1.99 9.80
N GLY A 918 -33.24 2.68 9.75
CA GLY A 918 -34.47 2.26 10.42
C GLY A 918 -34.58 2.67 11.89
N PHE A 919 -33.76 3.61 12.37
CA PHE A 919 -33.93 4.16 13.71
C PHE A 919 -35.11 5.13 13.75
N LEU A 920 -35.84 5.11 14.86
CA LEU A 920 -36.90 6.05 15.16
C LEU A 920 -36.39 7.19 16.05
N TYR A 921 -36.80 8.41 15.74
CA TYR A 921 -36.53 9.63 16.48
C TYR A 921 -37.66 9.97 17.45
N GLN A 922 -37.31 10.36 18.68
CA GLN A 922 -38.27 10.82 19.66
C GLN A 922 -37.66 11.90 20.57
N PRO A 923 -38.18 13.14 20.58
CA PRO A 923 -37.85 14.12 21.62
C PRO A 923 -38.28 13.60 22.99
N ILE A 924 -37.36 13.60 23.96
CA ILE A 924 -37.63 13.17 25.34
C ILE A 924 -37.67 14.34 26.32
N SER A 925 -37.09 15.48 25.94
CA SER A 925 -37.14 16.75 26.65
C SER A 925 -37.07 17.91 25.64
N GLN A 926 -37.01 19.17 26.11
CA GLN A 926 -36.77 20.32 25.22
C GLN A 926 -35.28 20.49 24.83
N TRP A 927 -34.41 19.61 25.32
CA TRP A 927 -32.95 19.66 25.08
C TRP A 927 -32.41 18.40 24.45
N SER A 928 -33.09 17.27 24.63
CA SER A 928 -32.62 15.97 24.15
C SER A 928 -33.70 15.16 23.46
N ALA A 929 -33.21 14.33 22.56
CA ALA A 929 -33.97 13.35 21.83
C ALA A 929 -33.27 12.00 21.84
N VAL A 930 -34.02 10.98 21.47
CA VAL A 930 -33.55 9.61 21.35
C VAL A 930 -33.68 9.16 19.91
N TYR A 931 -32.62 8.56 19.38
CA TYR A 931 -32.68 7.71 18.20
C TYR A 931 -32.57 6.24 18.63
N THR A 932 -33.49 5.38 18.19
CA THR A 932 -33.46 3.97 18.59
C THR A 932 -34.00 3.04 17.51
N ASN A 933 -33.35 1.89 17.35
CA ASN A 933 -33.88 0.73 16.62
C ASN A 933 -34.14 -0.47 17.55
N ASP A 934 -33.99 -0.26 18.87
CA ASP A 934 -34.23 -1.24 19.91
C ASP A 934 -35.74 -1.38 20.18
N GLN A 935 -36.26 -2.59 20.01
CA GLN A 935 -37.70 -2.86 20.18
C GLN A 935 -38.15 -2.65 21.63
N GLY A 936 -37.30 -2.98 22.60
CA GLY A 936 -37.55 -2.74 24.02
C GLY A 936 -37.73 -1.25 24.32
N THR A 937 -36.78 -0.41 23.87
CA THR A 937 -36.87 1.05 23.97
C THR A 937 -38.10 1.62 23.28
N ILE A 938 -38.42 1.15 22.06
CA ILE A 938 -39.61 1.61 21.32
C ILE A 938 -40.89 1.29 22.09
N ALA A 939 -40.98 0.11 22.68
CA ALA A 939 -42.12 -0.28 23.52
C ALA A 939 -42.21 0.59 24.79
N ALA A 940 -41.07 0.84 25.45
CA ALA A 940 -40.98 1.71 26.62
C ALA A 940 -41.47 3.13 26.32
N LEU A 941 -40.98 3.74 25.23
CA LEU A 941 -41.40 5.08 24.79
C LEU A 941 -42.91 5.14 24.50
N LYS A 942 -43.45 4.15 23.80
CA LYS A 942 -44.90 4.06 23.54
C LYS A 942 -45.72 3.93 24.82
N SER A 943 -45.23 3.17 25.81
CA SER A 943 -45.90 3.01 27.11
C SER A 943 -45.99 4.33 27.90
N LEU A 944 -45.03 5.23 27.68
CA LEU A 944 -44.99 6.59 28.25
C LEU A 944 -45.82 7.60 27.44
N GLY A 945 -46.48 7.19 26.35
CA GLY A 945 -47.31 8.05 25.50
C GLY A 945 -46.54 8.78 24.38
N TYR A 946 -45.27 8.46 24.16
CA TYR A 946 -44.50 8.99 23.04
C TYR A 946 -44.85 8.30 21.72
N THR A 947 -44.64 9.00 20.60
CA THR A 947 -44.84 8.46 19.25
C THR A 947 -43.54 8.56 18.46
N PRO A 948 -42.63 7.57 18.57
CA PRO A 948 -41.38 7.59 17.83
C PRO A 948 -41.62 7.71 16.32
N MET A 949 -40.91 8.65 15.68
CA MET A 949 -41.07 9.03 14.27
C MET A 949 -39.93 8.48 13.43
N ASP A 950 -40.17 8.17 12.16
CA ASP A 950 -39.14 7.78 11.19
C ASP A 950 -38.51 8.99 10.47
N TYR A 951 -38.70 10.20 11.00
CA TYR A 951 -38.14 11.45 10.49
C TYR A 951 -37.79 12.41 11.62
N PHE A 952 -36.93 13.38 11.31
CA PHE A 952 -36.61 14.48 12.21
C PHE A 952 -37.57 15.66 11.94
N PRO A 953 -38.39 16.09 12.92
CA PRO A 953 -39.38 17.14 12.74
C PRO A 953 -38.84 18.57 12.98
N GLY A 954 -37.53 18.74 13.21
CA GLY A 954 -36.97 20.06 13.48
C GLY A 954 -37.01 20.98 12.26
N SER A 955 -37.20 22.27 12.50
CA SER A 955 -37.17 23.33 11.49
C SER A 955 -35.78 23.95 11.41
N TYR A 956 -35.26 24.10 10.19
CA TYR A 956 -34.01 24.79 9.91
C TYR A 956 -34.29 26.23 9.55
N GLU A 957 -33.53 27.18 10.10
CA GLU A 957 -33.57 28.58 9.70
C GLU A 957 -32.37 28.90 8.80
N VAL A 958 -32.65 29.55 7.68
CA VAL A 958 -31.63 30.07 6.76
C VAL A 958 -31.34 31.51 7.17
N SER A 959 -30.06 31.82 7.42
CA SER A 959 -29.70 33.18 7.82
C SER A 959 -29.95 34.18 6.68
N ALA A 960 -30.26 35.44 7.02
CA ALA A 960 -30.48 36.48 6.03
C ALA A 960 -29.25 36.72 5.13
N GLU A 961 -28.04 36.54 5.67
CA GLU A 961 -26.78 36.62 4.92
C GLU A 961 -26.68 35.50 3.88
N ASP A 962 -27.06 34.27 4.25
CA ASP A 962 -27.03 33.09 3.38
C ASP A 962 -27.99 33.21 2.18
N ILE A 963 -29.16 33.84 2.40
CA ILE A 963 -30.17 34.11 1.37
C ILE A 963 -29.66 35.13 0.35
N VAL A 964 -28.97 36.17 0.82
CA VAL A 964 -28.49 37.29 -0.03
C VAL A 964 -27.24 36.90 -0.80
N GLU A 965 -26.29 36.22 -0.14
CA GLU A 965 -25.05 35.78 -0.79
C GLU A 965 -25.23 34.50 -1.61
N GLY A 966 -26.35 33.80 -1.43
CA GLY A 966 -26.64 32.52 -2.06
C GLY A 966 -25.60 31.48 -1.63
N THR A 967 -25.34 31.40 -0.33
CA THR A 967 -24.42 30.41 0.24
C THR A 967 -24.97 29.01 0.06
N ASP A 968 -24.05 28.07 -0.12
CA ASP A 968 -24.36 26.68 -0.39
C ASP A 968 -24.85 25.97 0.89
N ILE A 969 -26.16 25.72 0.99
CA ILE A 969 -26.78 25.03 2.13
C ILE A 969 -26.80 23.52 1.88
N GLU A 970 -26.46 22.74 2.90
CA GLU A 970 -26.58 21.29 2.88
C GLU A 970 -28.02 20.88 3.22
N VAL A 971 -28.76 20.27 2.28
CA VAL A 971 -30.09 19.73 2.55
C VAL A 971 -30.04 18.21 2.42
N LEU A 972 -30.28 17.53 3.54
CA LEU A 972 -30.23 16.08 3.64
C LEU A 972 -31.31 15.41 2.76
N PRO A 973 -31.17 14.13 2.38
CA PRO A 973 -32.19 13.45 1.58
C PRO A 973 -33.55 13.38 2.28
N GLY A 974 -34.62 13.87 1.65
CA GLY A 974 -35.95 13.89 2.23
C GLY A 974 -36.95 14.73 1.44
N GLN A 975 -38.18 14.81 1.92
CA GLN A 975 -39.15 15.82 1.48
C GLN A 975 -39.19 16.94 2.53
N TYR A 976 -39.12 18.17 2.05
CA TYR A 976 -39.06 19.35 2.89
C TYR A 976 -40.11 20.35 2.44
N THR A 977 -40.64 21.09 3.39
CA THR A 977 -41.44 22.29 3.14
C THR A 977 -40.61 23.50 3.56
N ALA A 978 -40.24 24.35 2.61
CA ALA A 978 -39.63 25.65 2.87
C ALA A 978 -40.72 26.70 3.10
N THR A 979 -40.63 27.47 4.17
CA THR A 979 -41.50 28.59 4.50
C THR A 979 -40.73 29.89 4.33
N PHE A 980 -41.11 30.69 3.33
CA PHE A 980 -40.62 32.04 3.10
C PHE A 980 -41.54 33.03 3.80
N LYS A 981 -41.01 33.77 4.78
CA LYS A 981 -41.70 34.89 5.42
C LYS A 981 -41.24 36.19 4.78
N LEU A 982 -42.14 36.82 4.03
CA LEU A 982 -41.88 38.01 3.22
C LEU A 982 -42.75 39.17 3.72
N ARG A 983 -42.22 40.39 3.64
CA ARG A 983 -42.98 41.64 3.88
C ARG A 983 -42.94 42.54 2.66
N ASN A 984 -44.09 43.03 2.22
CA ASN A 984 -44.21 44.03 1.16
C ASN A 984 -43.95 45.43 1.72
N LEU A 985 -42.87 46.08 1.27
CA LEU A 985 -42.45 47.40 1.70
C LEU A 985 -43.02 48.54 0.84
N SER A 986 -43.63 48.23 -0.30
CA SER A 986 -44.12 49.25 -1.23
C SER A 986 -45.27 50.08 -0.65
N GLY A 987 -46.00 49.55 0.35
CA GLY A 987 -47.16 50.20 0.98
C GLY A 987 -48.34 50.44 0.03
N ASP A 988 -48.21 50.01 -1.23
CA ASP A 988 -49.15 50.29 -2.30
C ASP A 988 -50.09 49.08 -2.43
N GLN A 989 -51.29 49.18 -1.84
CA GLN A 989 -52.40 48.26 -2.11
C GLN A 989 -53.03 48.58 -3.48
N SER A 990 -52.17 48.67 -4.50
CA SER A 990 -52.57 48.81 -5.89
C SER A 990 -53.59 47.72 -6.21
N THR A 991 -54.73 48.10 -6.80
CA THR A 991 -55.76 47.17 -7.26
C THR A 991 -55.29 46.27 -8.41
N GLU A 992 -54.13 46.55 -9.00
CA GLU A 992 -53.47 45.70 -9.98
C GLU A 992 -52.55 44.71 -9.27
N ASP A 993 -52.81 43.42 -9.47
CA ASP A 993 -51.98 42.32 -8.99
C ASP A 993 -50.67 42.28 -9.81
N ARG A 994 -49.57 42.74 -9.20
CA ARG A 994 -48.26 42.86 -9.85
C ARG A 994 -47.30 41.83 -9.29
N ASP A 995 -46.45 41.27 -10.14
CA ASP A 995 -45.36 40.39 -9.73
C ASP A 995 -44.32 41.19 -8.94
N LEU A 996 -44.16 40.90 -7.65
CA LEU A 996 -43.24 41.61 -6.77
C LEU A 996 -41.86 40.93 -6.70
N CYS A 997 -41.83 39.60 -6.62
CA CYS A 997 -40.59 38.83 -6.63
C CYS A 997 -40.80 37.39 -7.11
N THR A 998 -39.72 36.69 -7.43
CA THR A 998 -39.71 35.24 -7.64
C THR A 998 -38.86 34.59 -6.57
N ILE A 999 -39.40 33.62 -5.86
CA ILE A 999 -38.64 32.79 -4.92
C ILE A 999 -38.23 31.49 -5.60
N GLU A 1000 -37.00 31.05 -5.39
CA GLU A 1000 -36.46 29.82 -6.00
C GLU A 1000 -35.61 29.02 -5.02
N ILE A 1001 -35.70 27.70 -5.14
CA ILE A 1001 -34.76 26.78 -4.50
C ILE A 1001 -34.02 26.07 -5.62
N ILE A 1002 -32.71 26.27 -5.69
CA ILE A 1002 -31.85 25.62 -6.68
C ILE A 1002 -30.82 24.73 -5.99
N SER A 1003 -30.50 23.58 -6.57
CA SER A 1003 -29.43 22.68 -6.12
C SER A 1003 -28.34 22.62 -7.18
N LYS A 1004 -27.09 22.80 -6.79
CA LYS A 1004 -25.95 22.75 -7.72
C LYS A 1004 -25.20 21.43 -7.61
N ASP A 1005 -25.23 20.64 -8.69
CA ASP A 1005 -24.41 19.44 -8.80
C ASP A 1005 -22.94 19.86 -9.05
N MET A 1006 -22.08 19.62 -8.06
CA MET A 1006 -20.64 19.90 -8.12
C MET A 1006 -19.90 19.08 -9.19
N VAL A 1007 -20.42 17.91 -9.55
CA VAL A 1007 -19.78 17.01 -10.51
C VAL A 1007 -19.99 17.52 -11.93
N ASN A 1008 -21.22 17.91 -12.25
CA ASN A 1008 -21.60 18.36 -13.59
C ASN A 1008 -21.64 19.90 -13.73
N MET A 1009 -21.47 20.63 -12.63
CA MET A 1009 -21.65 22.08 -12.54
C MET A 1009 -23.03 22.55 -13.03
N THR A 1010 -24.03 21.68 -12.96
CA THR A 1010 -25.41 21.94 -13.40
C THR A 1010 -26.26 22.38 -12.22
N GLU A 1011 -26.95 23.51 -12.38
CA GLU A 1011 -27.94 24.00 -11.43
C GLU A 1011 -29.30 23.38 -11.80
N THR A 1012 -29.91 22.70 -10.82
CA THR A 1012 -31.23 22.08 -10.96
C THR A 1012 -32.21 22.88 -10.12
N GLN A 1013 -33.24 23.42 -10.76
CA GLN A 1013 -34.33 24.09 -10.07
C GLN A 1013 -35.17 23.05 -9.34
N MET A 1014 -35.21 23.14 -8.01
CA MET A 1014 -35.95 22.22 -7.14
C MET A 1014 -37.37 22.71 -6.92
N ALA A 1015 -37.53 24.03 -6.81
CA ALA A 1015 -38.80 24.73 -6.61
C ALA A 1015 -38.70 26.18 -7.10
N SER A 1016 -39.81 26.75 -7.59
CA SER A 1016 -39.91 28.19 -7.89
C SER A 1016 -41.35 28.66 -7.89
N ALA A 1017 -41.56 29.89 -7.44
CA ALA A 1017 -42.86 30.55 -7.44
C ALA A 1017 -42.73 32.06 -7.66
N VAL A 1018 -43.66 32.61 -8.44
CA VAL A 1018 -43.83 34.05 -8.59
C VAL A 1018 -44.78 34.55 -7.51
N ILE A 1019 -44.32 35.55 -6.76
CA ILE A 1019 -45.04 36.17 -5.66
C ILE A 1019 -45.63 37.49 -6.15
N THR A 1020 -46.95 37.61 -6.08
CA THR A 1020 -47.69 38.79 -6.54
C THR A 1020 -48.21 39.62 -5.36
N SER A 1021 -48.54 40.89 -5.60
CA SER A 1021 -49.02 41.80 -4.56
C SER A 1021 -50.30 41.32 -3.87
N SER A 1022 -51.16 40.55 -4.55
CA SER A 1022 -52.39 39.99 -3.98
C SER A 1022 -52.15 38.84 -2.99
N MET A 1023 -50.94 38.27 -2.94
CA MET A 1023 -50.60 37.18 -2.03
C MET A 1023 -50.32 37.66 -0.61
N PHE A 1024 -49.98 38.94 -0.43
CA PHE A 1024 -49.72 39.52 0.89
C PHE A 1024 -51.01 39.84 1.63
N ASP A 1025 -51.00 39.68 2.95
CA ASP A 1025 -52.14 40.00 3.80
C ASP A 1025 -52.33 41.53 3.97
N GLU A 1026 -53.35 41.92 4.74
CA GLU A 1026 -53.65 43.33 5.01
C GLU A 1026 -52.52 44.08 5.74
N ASN A 1027 -51.62 43.37 6.41
CA ASN A 1027 -50.43 43.92 7.06
C ASN A 1027 -49.20 43.93 6.14
N GLY A 1028 -49.36 43.47 4.90
CA GLY A 1028 -48.28 43.32 3.94
C GLY A 1028 -47.35 42.15 4.25
N GLU A 1029 -47.79 41.15 5.01
CA GLU A 1029 -47.01 39.95 5.34
C GLU A 1029 -47.46 38.74 4.50
N LEU A 1030 -46.52 37.86 4.18
CA LEU A 1030 -46.76 36.62 3.46
C LEU A 1030 -45.92 35.49 4.05
N ASN A 1031 -46.58 34.39 4.43
CA ASN A 1031 -45.93 33.10 4.73
C ASN A 1031 -46.21 32.14 3.59
N TYR A 1032 -45.21 31.89 2.75
CA TYR A 1032 -45.36 31.06 1.57
C TYR A 1032 -44.61 29.74 1.72
N ASN A 1033 -45.33 28.62 1.57
CA ASN A 1033 -44.79 27.27 1.77
C ASN A 1033 -44.55 26.59 0.42
N PHE A 1034 -43.37 25.98 0.26
CA PHE A 1034 -43.01 25.20 -0.93
C PHE A 1034 -42.40 23.86 -0.58
N ASP A 1035 -42.95 22.82 -1.19
CA ASP A 1035 -42.38 21.48 -1.06
C ASP A 1035 -41.25 21.27 -2.06
N PHE A 1036 -40.14 20.71 -1.57
CA PHE A 1036 -39.01 20.37 -2.40
C PHE A 1036 -38.35 19.06 -1.92
N ALA A 1037 -37.70 18.36 -2.85
CA ALA A 1037 -36.88 17.21 -2.52
C ALA A 1037 -35.48 17.68 -2.12
N GLY A 1038 -34.99 17.19 -0.99
CA GLY A 1038 -33.60 17.36 -0.56
C GLY A 1038 -32.66 16.32 -1.17
N GLY A 1039 -31.43 16.23 -0.66
CA GLY A 1039 -30.48 15.16 -1.00
C GLY A 1039 -29.25 15.62 -1.79
N GLY A 1040 -28.83 16.86 -1.60
CA GLY A 1040 -27.65 17.43 -2.27
C GLY A 1040 -26.96 18.48 -1.40
N ALA A 1041 -25.72 18.79 -1.75
CA ALA A 1041 -25.03 19.96 -1.25
C ALA A 1041 -25.37 21.16 -2.15
N ASN A 1042 -25.17 22.38 -1.63
CA ASN A 1042 -25.29 23.61 -2.42
C ASN A 1042 -26.72 23.96 -2.83
N TYR A 1043 -27.67 23.82 -1.91
CA TYR A 1043 -28.99 24.42 -2.05
C TYR A 1043 -28.87 25.92 -1.85
N LYS A 1044 -29.51 26.68 -2.72
CA LYS A 1044 -29.65 28.13 -2.59
C LYS A 1044 -31.13 28.49 -2.52
N PHE A 1045 -31.47 29.26 -1.51
CA PHE A 1045 -32.81 29.81 -1.30
C PHE A 1045 -32.75 31.26 -1.78
N LEU A 1046 -33.20 31.48 -3.00
CA LEU A 1046 -33.06 32.75 -3.70
C LEU A 1046 -34.40 33.49 -3.71
N VAL A 1047 -34.32 34.81 -3.60
CA VAL A 1047 -35.46 35.70 -3.79
C VAL A 1047 -35.05 36.80 -4.76
N HIS A 1048 -35.61 36.74 -5.97
CA HIS A 1048 -35.39 37.70 -7.04
C HIS A 1048 -36.46 38.78 -6.99
N VAL A 1049 -36.14 39.92 -6.38
CA VAL A 1049 -37.07 41.05 -6.28
C VAL A 1049 -37.08 41.83 -7.60
N ASN A 1050 -38.27 42.06 -8.18
CA ASN A 1050 -38.42 42.73 -9.47
C ASN A 1050 -38.04 44.23 -9.40
N GLU A 1051 -38.37 44.87 -8.28
CA GLU A 1051 -38.02 46.28 -8.00
C GLU A 1051 -37.31 46.38 -6.64
N PRO A 1052 -36.05 46.84 -6.58
CA PRO A 1052 -35.30 46.92 -5.33
C PRO A 1052 -36.04 47.71 -4.24
N GLY A 1053 -36.15 47.14 -3.04
CA GLY A 1053 -36.82 47.76 -1.90
C GLY A 1053 -38.33 47.56 -1.83
N THR A 1054 -38.93 46.71 -2.68
CA THR A 1054 -40.37 46.40 -2.63
C THR A 1054 -40.73 45.20 -1.76
N VAL A 1055 -39.80 44.26 -1.55
CA VAL A 1055 -40.00 43.07 -0.71
C VAL A 1055 -38.83 42.92 0.25
N GLU A 1056 -39.13 42.71 1.54
CA GLU A 1056 -38.21 42.34 2.61
C GLU A 1056 -38.37 40.84 2.91
N ILE A 1057 -37.25 40.14 3.11
CA ILE A 1057 -37.23 38.74 3.51
C ILE A 1057 -37.03 38.73 5.02
N GLU A 1058 -38.04 38.33 5.78
CA GLU A 1058 -37.95 38.29 7.24
C GLU A 1058 -37.23 37.02 7.72
N SER A 1059 -37.58 35.86 7.15
CA SER A 1059 -36.94 34.59 7.46
C SER A 1059 -37.25 33.57 6.37
N VAL A 1060 -36.32 32.65 6.14
CA VAL A 1060 -36.60 31.42 5.40
C VAL A 1060 -36.36 30.26 6.34
N THR A 1061 -37.36 29.42 6.53
CA THR A 1061 -37.20 28.18 7.28
C THR A 1061 -37.53 26.99 6.39
N PHE A 1062 -37.01 25.82 6.71
CA PHE A 1062 -37.47 24.59 6.06
C PHE A 1062 -37.57 23.44 7.06
N THR A 1063 -38.64 22.65 6.93
CA THR A 1063 -38.93 21.53 7.83
C THR A 1063 -39.13 20.27 7.04
N ARG A 1064 -38.62 19.15 7.53
CA ARG A 1064 -38.79 17.86 6.89
C ARG A 1064 -40.14 17.24 7.27
N TYR A 1065 -40.78 16.56 6.33
CA TYR A 1065 -42.01 15.83 6.59
C TYR A 1065 -41.99 14.40 6.03
N SER A 1066 -42.74 13.50 6.66
CA SER A 1066 -42.99 12.15 6.15
C SER A 1066 -44.18 12.17 5.19
N LYS A 1067 -44.05 11.46 4.06
CA LYS A 1067 -45.01 11.49 2.96
C LYS A 1067 -46.06 10.39 3.07
#